data_AF-A0A2D5YSZ7-F1
#
_entry.id   AF-A0A2D5YSZ7-F1
#
_cell.length_a   1.000
_cell.length_b   1.000
_cell.length_c   1.000
_cell.angle_alpha   90.00
_cell.angle_beta   90.00
_cell.angle_gamma   90.00
#
_symmetry.space_group_name_H-M   'P 1'
#
loop_
_entity.id
_entity.type
_entity.pdbx_description
1 polymer ?
#
loop_
_entity_poly.entity_id
_entity_poly.type
_entity_poly.pdbx_seq_one_letter_code
_entity_poly.pdbx_strand_id
1 'polypeptide(L)'
;MGGERIPHPAKCECIMSKKVLTVGLAGLSLIQSGAALGAMPEGGVFIPRNGTYEGCMGLSHVQFDAGAGGVMRVVTGSWPKLETVAQFDMVFALAVAGSDGPVEVRQSFDRSPKILFLEEGNDRIGLRVLFKLYDGDNIYHGHGMTETWLYPDGQMFVTAAATFENTPAHRGVVRGSVEVDWAEPTKLAAYGPKGKRRSSKSRMPLETPGQYFSFAPRDGASEAPEVSLYWRTGRMAHNTFVGTAESGAPTYYRWPDYFRQAYGQGHWAEAVKLRSDGVTVEFPKDPTGATAKFNTLFRIVVGAKGEALERMVEADRDPVELVVAEGGVIHGKPADPKNQEAGRVYGYNDLEGCYEVRKTGEPMVVTLPADASGRTIRVKAVALRGHGAAVAELDGVALVAQLTTDGGIADDPLAPIRQQPEAPADAAMVTVKLTDEAQTLTFREVEGIQLVYQTRDDWRNFAIYSSKTGPRWSGLRFSMVDGHARNMRAYENPEWALSENLLHWFSFCGYTPEQMLDQLRDFVVIKNGPDEVVFKYTSSNENDGARSEFVVSSRADAPAMQIDVAATFTVLEQWPYKSSQFFDVFPFRGVWTQDWWYGNVLWLTEDGRWKTMDTLAATFEGDKELADIRGGGFFSLYSSDRGNMMMLTKNFKPDVPTKYVICGNYVDYHMEMLFVDRKGKSAMPVVGFQASCEYELAVWGDGRATRDELIEIGQKSIEAGALTLDGE
;
A
#
# COMPACT_ATOMS: atom_id res chain seq x y z
N MET A 1 14.18 5.04 -73.61
CA MET A 1 12.84 4.45 -73.35
C MET A 1 12.97 2.95 -73.57
N GLY A 2 12.93 2.03 -72.61
CA GLY A 2 12.63 2.09 -71.19
C GLY A 2 12.12 0.70 -70.77
N GLY A 3 12.88 0.01 -69.93
CA GLY A 3 12.41 -0.97 -68.93
C GLY A 3 11.86 -2.31 -69.39
N GLU A 4 12.73 -3.32 -69.52
CA GLU A 4 12.37 -4.73 -69.37
C GLU A 4 12.46 -5.14 -67.89
N ARG A 5 11.39 -5.80 -67.41
CA ARG A 5 11.31 -6.44 -66.09
C ARG A 5 11.82 -7.87 -66.19
N ILE A 6 12.83 -8.24 -65.40
CA ILE A 6 13.05 -9.63 -64.94
C ILE A 6 13.76 -9.59 -63.55
N PRO A 7 13.89 -10.71 -62.80
CA PRO A 7 13.04 -11.12 -61.69
C PRO A 7 13.79 -11.19 -60.35
N HIS A 8 13.06 -11.53 -59.27
CA HIS A 8 13.63 -12.00 -58.00
C HIS A 8 14.67 -13.11 -58.19
N PRO A 9 15.71 -13.12 -57.32
CA PRO A 9 16.16 -14.40 -56.78
C PRO A 9 16.41 -14.40 -55.27
N ALA A 10 16.05 -15.55 -54.71
CA ALA A 10 16.77 -16.36 -53.73
C ALA A 10 17.31 -15.72 -52.44
N LYS A 11 16.71 -16.20 -51.34
CA LYS A 11 17.27 -16.23 -49.99
C LYS A 11 18.60 -17.00 -49.98
N CYS A 12 19.62 -16.42 -49.36
CA CYS A 12 20.74 -17.15 -48.78
C CYS A 12 20.69 -16.94 -47.25
N GLU A 13 20.65 -18.05 -46.52
CA GLU A 13 20.89 -18.10 -45.08
C GLU A 13 22.37 -17.86 -44.80
N CYS A 14 22.69 -17.09 -43.75
CA CYS A 14 23.85 -17.40 -42.93
C CYS A 14 23.64 -16.90 -41.49
N ILE A 15 24.05 -17.77 -40.58
CA ILE A 15 23.80 -17.86 -39.15
C ILE A 15 24.68 -16.87 -38.37
N MET A 16 24.11 -16.16 -37.39
CA MET A 16 24.85 -15.62 -36.24
C MET A 16 23.92 -15.61 -35.02
N SER A 17 24.25 -16.45 -34.05
CA SER A 17 23.55 -16.60 -32.79
C SER A 17 23.74 -15.39 -31.86
N LYS A 18 22.67 -14.88 -31.27
CA LYS A 18 22.69 -14.28 -29.93
C LYS A 18 21.42 -14.69 -29.19
N LYS A 19 21.61 -15.53 -28.17
CA LYS A 19 20.63 -15.79 -27.11
C LYS A 19 20.45 -14.48 -26.34
N VAL A 20 19.24 -13.95 -26.31
CA VAL A 20 18.78 -13.03 -25.27
C VAL A 20 17.53 -13.67 -24.68
N LEU A 21 17.57 -13.92 -23.37
CA LEU A 21 16.48 -14.43 -22.58
C LEU A 21 15.29 -13.46 -22.70
N THR A 22 14.21 -13.89 -23.32
CA THR A 22 12.89 -13.25 -23.20
C THR A 22 12.13 -14.03 -22.15
N VAL A 23 12.05 -13.51 -20.91
CA VAL A 23 11.14 -14.04 -19.91
C VAL A 23 9.75 -13.53 -20.28
N GLY A 24 8.88 -14.45 -20.69
CA GLY A 24 7.53 -14.16 -21.14
C GLY A 24 6.60 -13.80 -20.00
N LEU A 25 6.23 -12.51 -19.92
CA LEU A 25 4.95 -12.08 -19.37
C LEU A 25 3.86 -12.42 -20.39
N ALA A 26 3.22 -13.56 -20.22
CA ALA A 26 2.03 -13.94 -20.98
C ALA A 26 0.98 -14.44 -20.00
N GLY A 27 -0.10 -13.68 -19.81
CA GLY A 27 -1.27 -14.22 -19.12
C GLY A 27 -2.24 -13.26 -18.43
N LEU A 28 -2.56 -12.08 -18.97
CA LEU A 28 -3.81 -11.37 -18.65
C LEU A 28 -4.18 -10.40 -19.78
N SER A 29 -4.81 -10.96 -20.81
CA SER A 29 -5.49 -10.20 -21.86
C SER A 29 -6.96 -10.57 -21.79
N LEU A 30 -7.73 -9.78 -21.05
CA LEU A 30 -9.19 -9.80 -21.10
C LEU A 30 -9.69 -8.41 -21.48
N ILE A 31 -9.99 -8.30 -22.78
CA ILE A 31 -10.88 -7.37 -23.49
C ILE A 31 -11.49 -6.25 -22.61
N GLN A 32 -10.88 -5.06 -22.64
CA GLN A 32 -11.54 -3.81 -22.28
C GLN A 32 -12.01 -3.10 -23.55
N SER A 33 -13.32 -3.04 -23.74
CA SER A 33 -13.94 -2.21 -24.77
C SER A 33 -14.08 -0.77 -24.25
N GLY A 34 -13.26 0.14 -24.78
CA GLY A 34 -13.67 1.47 -25.23
C GLY A 34 -14.38 2.41 -24.24
N ALA A 35 -13.72 2.80 -23.16
CA ALA A 35 -13.83 4.13 -22.56
C ALA A 35 -12.49 4.42 -21.87
N ALA A 36 -12.03 5.68 -21.89
CA ALA A 36 -10.78 6.09 -21.25
C ALA A 36 -10.93 6.04 -19.71
N LEU A 37 -10.96 4.83 -19.16
CA LEU A 37 -10.60 4.60 -17.76
C LEU A 37 -9.11 4.94 -17.69
N GLY A 38 -8.74 5.95 -16.90
CA GLY A 38 -7.35 6.12 -16.50
C GLY A 38 -6.84 4.77 -16.01
N ALA A 39 -5.62 4.39 -16.38
CA ALA A 39 -5.05 3.08 -16.01
C ALA A 39 -5.25 2.86 -14.51
N MET A 40 -6.05 1.86 -14.14
CA MET A 40 -6.27 1.49 -12.74
C MET A 40 -4.92 1.14 -12.12
N PRO A 41 -4.69 1.48 -10.84
CA PRO A 41 -3.49 1.06 -10.14
C PRO A 41 -3.25 -0.45 -10.30
N GLU A 42 -2.01 -0.83 -10.62
CA GLU A 42 -1.61 -2.23 -10.70
C GLU A 42 -1.53 -2.86 -9.30
N GLY A 43 -1.24 -2.05 -8.27
CA GLY A 43 -1.26 -2.45 -6.87
C GLY A 43 -2.32 -1.70 -6.06
N GLY A 44 -2.44 -2.05 -4.79
CA GLY A 44 -3.44 -1.47 -3.90
C GLY A 44 -2.89 -0.29 -3.11
N VAL A 45 -3.55 0.87 -3.20
CA VAL A 45 -3.16 2.09 -2.48
C VAL A 45 -4.34 2.96 -2.03
N PHE A 46 -4.11 3.78 -1.01
CA PHE A 46 -4.93 4.93 -0.65
C PHE A 46 -4.30 6.24 -1.16
N ILE A 47 -4.99 6.95 -2.04
CA ILE A 47 -4.53 8.20 -2.62
C ILE A 47 -5.14 9.36 -1.83
N PRO A 48 -4.32 10.26 -1.23
CA PRO A 48 -4.86 11.44 -0.57
C PRO A 48 -5.46 12.42 -1.59
N ARG A 49 -6.68 12.91 -1.33
CA ARG A 49 -7.46 13.79 -2.21
C ARG A 49 -8.14 14.88 -1.39
N ASN A 50 -7.60 16.10 -1.35
CA ASN A 50 -8.14 17.29 -0.66
C ASN A 50 -9.30 17.02 0.34
N GLY A 51 -8.98 16.52 1.54
CA GLY A 51 -9.95 16.21 2.60
C GLY A 51 -10.59 14.82 2.55
N THR A 52 -10.16 13.97 1.62
CA THR A 52 -10.63 12.59 1.43
C THR A 52 -9.47 11.65 1.12
N TYR A 53 -9.70 10.34 1.21
CA TYR A 53 -8.76 9.31 0.78
C TYR A 53 -9.44 8.35 -0.18
N GLU A 54 -8.89 8.21 -1.37
CA GLU A 54 -9.38 7.34 -2.43
C GLU A 54 -8.66 5.98 -2.33
N GLY A 55 -9.36 4.91 -1.96
CA GLY A 55 -8.81 3.55 -1.95
C GLY A 55 -9.06 2.87 -3.29
N CYS A 56 -7.99 2.47 -3.98
CA CYS A 56 -8.03 1.81 -5.27
C CYS A 56 -7.33 0.45 -5.19
N MET A 57 -8.05 -0.62 -5.54
CA MET A 57 -7.48 -1.97 -5.59
C MET A 57 -8.29 -2.87 -6.53
N GLY A 58 -7.78 -3.10 -7.75
CA GLY A 58 -8.47 -3.88 -8.78
C GLY A 58 -9.88 -3.36 -9.05
N LEU A 59 -10.91 -4.17 -8.82
CA LEU A 59 -12.32 -3.77 -8.96
C LEU A 59 -12.88 -3.00 -7.76
N SER A 60 -12.17 -2.94 -6.64
CA SER A 60 -12.58 -2.21 -5.44
C SER A 60 -12.15 -0.75 -5.53
N HIS A 61 -13.11 0.18 -5.49
CA HIS A 61 -12.86 1.62 -5.56
C HIS A 61 -13.75 2.35 -4.55
N VAL A 62 -13.12 2.99 -3.58
CA VAL A 62 -13.82 3.68 -2.48
C VAL A 62 -13.22 5.05 -2.21
N GLN A 63 -13.99 5.91 -1.55
CA GLN A 63 -13.54 7.18 -1.03
C GLN A 63 -13.94 7.30 0.45
N PHE A 64 -13.02 7.73 1.31
CA PHE A 64 -13.28 8.05 2.71
C PHE A 64 -13.26 9.56 2.90
N ASP A 65 -14.37 10.15 3.36
CA ASP A 65 -14.52 11.60 3.52
C ASP A 65 -14.11 12.06 4.94
N ALA A 66 -12.90 12.58 5.09
CA ALA A 66 -12.40 13.02 6.39
C ALA A 66 -13.14 14.24 6.95
N GLY A 67 -13.82 15.02 6.08
CA GLY A 67 -14.68 16.14 6.50
C GLY A 67 -16.08 15.71 6.96
N ALA A 68 -16.43 14.43 6.78
CA ALA A 68 -17.71 13.84 7.13
C ALA A 68 -17.52 12.50 7.86
N GLY A 69 -16.73 12.52 8.94
CA GLY A 69 -16.57 11.39 9.86
C GLY A 69 -15.89 10.16 9.27
N GLY A 70 -15.21 10.32 8.14
CA GLY A 70 -14.58 9.22 7.40
C GLY A 70 -15.63 8.29 6.81
N VAL A 71 -16.81 8.81 6.49
CA VAL A 71 -17.86 8.07 5.79
C VAL A 71 -17.28 7.46 4.51
N MET A 72 -17.49 6.15 4.35
CA MET A 72 -17.05 5.41 3.18
C MET A 72 -18.07 5.59 2.06
N ARG A 73 -17.58 5.87 0.86
CA ARG A 73 -18.35 5.87 -0.39
C ARG A 73 -17.76 4.82 -1.33
N VAL A 74 -18.58 3.99 -1.94
CA VAL A 74 -18.16 3.21 -3.12
C VAL A 74 -18.29 4.16 -4.31
N VAL A 75 -17.22 4.28 -5.09
CA VAL A 75 -17.12 5.27 -6.17
C VAL A 75 -16.74 4.62 -7.49
N THR A 76 -16.93 5.37 -8.57
CA THR A 76 -16.55 4.98 -9.94
C THR A 76 -15.98 6.15 -10.70
N GLY A 77 -15.42 5.86 -11.87
CA GLY A 77 -14.78 6.85 -12.73
C GLY A 77 -13.34 7.07 -12.30
N SER A 78 -12.79 8.23 -12.65
CA SER A 78 -11.42 8.60 -12.30
C SER A 78 -11.40 9.99 -11.71
N TRP A 79 -10.52 10.23 -10.75
CA TRP A 79 -10.26 11.56 -10.24
C TRP A 79 -9.99 12.56 -11.39
N PRO A 80 -10.50 13.81 -11.32
CA PRO A 80 -11.33 14.41 -10.27
C PRO A 80 -12.84 14.16 -10.40
N LYS A 81 -13.27 13.34 -11.36
CA LYS A 81 -14.68 13.08 -11.69
C LYS A 81 -15.14 11.75 -11.11
N LEU A 82 -14.99 11.59 -9.79
CA LEU A 82 -15.51 10.42 -9.09
C LEU A 82 -17.03 10.55 -8.94
N GLU A 83 -17.75 9.48 -9.27
CA GLU A 83 -19.18 9.37 -9.05
C GLU A 83 -19.43 8.45 -7.85
N THR A 84 -20.25 8.90 -6.90
CA THR A 84 -20.65 8.06 -5.76
C THR A 84 -21.73 7.08 -6.20
N VAL A 85 -21.50 5.79 -5.94
CA VAL A 85 -22.48 4.72 -6.17
C VAL A 85 -23.24 4.42 -4.88
N ALA A 86 -22.53 4.36 -3.76
CA ALA A 86 -23.07 4.03 -2.45
C ALA A 86 -22.37 4.84 -1.36
N GLN A 87 -23.07 5.18 -0.29
CA GLN A 87 -22.53 5.85 0.90
C GLN A 87 -22.94 5.10 2.16
N PHE A 88 -22.01 4.94 3.12
CA PHE A 88 -22.20 4.19 4.35
C PHE A 88 -22.06 5.10 5.57
N ASP A 89 -23.13 5.27 6.34
CA ASP A 89 -23.17 6.16 7.51
C ASP A 89 -23.75 5.45 8.73
N MET A 90 -23.17 5.67 9.91
CA MET A 90 -23.70 5.13 11.16
C MET A 90 -24.62 6.16 11.81
N VAL A 91 -25.87 5.77 12.06
CA VAL A 91 -26.92 6.68 12.55
C VAL A 91 -27.61 6.09 13.78
N PHE A 92 -27.75 6.91 14.82
CA PHE A 92 -28.42 6.53 16.06
C PHE A 92 -29.39 7.61 16.50
N ALA A 93 -30.50 7.20 17.10
CA ALA A 93 -31.42 8.07 17.82
C ALA A 93 -31.35 7.73 19.32
N LEU A 94 -30.94 8.69 20.13
CA LEU A 94 -30.69 8.54 21.55
C LEU A 94 -31.82 9.16 22.37
N ALA A 95 -32.27 8.47 23.40
CA ALA A 95 -33.11 9.10 24.42
C ALA A 95 -32.20 9.87 25.38
N VAL A 96 -32.18 11.21 25.30
CA VAL A 96 -31.32 12.07 26.13
C VAL A 96 -32.12 12.67 27.29
N ALA A 97 -31.52 12.70 28.49
CA ALA A 97 -32.15 13.27 29.67
C ALA A 97 -32.45 14.77 29.48
N GLY A 98 -33.71 15.17 29.70
CA GLY A 98 -34.13 16.57 29.55
C GLY A 98 -34.47 16.99 28.12
N SER A 99 -34.37 16.09 27.13
CA SER A 99 -34.86 16.33 25.77
C SER A 99 -36.35 15.97 25.63
N ASP A 100 -37.08 16.73 24.81
CA ASP A 100 -38.49 16.47 24.47
C ASP A 100 -38.67 15.27 23.51
N GLY A 101 -37.59 14.79 22.90
CA GLY A 101 -37.61 13.66 21.97
C GLY A 101 -36.22 13.02 21.75
N PRO A 102 -36.15 11.97 20.92
CA PRO A 102 -34.88 11.35 20.57
C PRO A 102 -33.96 12.33 19.86
N VAL A 103 -32.69 12.37 20.25
CA VAL A 103 -31.63 13.16 19.62
C VAL A 103 -30.91 12.29 18.60
N GLU A 104 -30.80 12.75 17.36
CA GLU A 104 -30.06 12.04 16.32
C GLU A 104 -28.56 12.33 16.43
N VAL A 105 -27.75 11.28 16.33
CA VAL A 105 -26.29 11.38 16.20
C VAL A 105 -25.81 10.54 15.02
N ARG A 106 -24.79 11.03 14.32
CA ARG A 106 -24.30 10.40 13.07
C ARG A 106 -22.78 10.36 13.02
N GLN A 107 -22.22 9.36 12.35
CA GLN A 107 -20.80 9.35 11.99
C GLN A 107 -20.48 10.57 11.13
N SER A 108 -21.32 10.88 10.13
CA SER A 108 -21.12 12.01 9.23
C SER A 108 -21.04 13.39 9.91
N PHE A 109 -21.42 13.51 11.19
CA PHE A 109 -21.35 14.76 11.94
C PHE A 109 -19.95 15.02 12.53
N ASP A 110 -19.08 14.02 12.63
CA ASP A 110 -17.69 14.24 13.02
C ASP A 110 -16.91 14.95 11.90
N ARG A 111 -16.28 16.07 12.22
CA ARG A 111 -15.46 16.85 11.28
C ARG A 111 -13.96 16.54 11.39
N SER A 112 -13.60 15.63 12.30
CA SER A 112 -12.21 15.34 12.65
C SER A 112 -12.01 13.85 13.03
N PRO A 113 -12.46 12.91 12.19
CA PRO A 113 -12.21 11.49 12.43
C PRO A 113 -10.71 11.21 12.39
N LYS A 114 -10.26 10.18 13.11
CA LYS A 114 -8.91 9.65 13.00
C LYS A 114 -8.90 8.54 11.95
N ILE A 115 -8.11 8.71 10.91
CA ILE A 115 -7.91 7.70 9.85
C ILE A 115 -6.59 6.99 10.12
N LEU A 116 -6.63 5.66 10.09
CA LEU A 116 -5.51 4.77 10.33
C LEU A 116 -5.35 3.82 9.15
N PHE A 117 -4.20 3.88 8.48
CA PHE A 117 -3.86 2.95 7.41
C PHE A 117 -3.34 1.66 8.02
N LEU A 118 -4.06 0.56 7.77
CA LEU A 118 -3.71 -0.74 8.33
C LEU A 118 -2.72 -1.46 7.42
N GLU A 119 -2.93 -1.39 6.11
CA GLU A 119 -2.15 -2.18 5.16
C GLU A 119 -2.27 -1.61 3.75
N GLU A 120 -1.20 -1.68 2.96
CA GLU A 120 -1.19 -1.39 1.53
C GLU A 120 -0.26 -2.34 0.79
N GLY A 121 -0.56 -2.68 -0.47
CA GLY A 121 0.21 -3.65 -1.25
C GLY A 121 -0.59 -4.40 -2.31
N ASN A 122 -0.03 -5.49 -2.82
CA ASN A 122 -0.53 -6.23 -3.99
C ASN A 122 -1.76 -7.13 -3.73
N ASP A 123 -1.94 -7.60 -2.51
CA ASP A 123 -2.97 -8.59 -2.18
C ASP A 123 -4.20 -7.93 -1.54
N ARG A 124 -4.00 -6.87 -0.75
CA ARG A 124 -5.10 -6.06 -0.18
C ARG A 124 -4.63 -4.71 0.32
N ILE A 125 -5.61 -3.83 0.56
CA ILE A 125 -5.43 -2.63 1.37
C ILE A 125 -6.45 -2.60 2.52
N GLY A 126 -6.09 -1.95 3.62
CA GLY A 126 -6.92 -1.86 4.83
C GLY A 126 -6.90 -0.47 5.44
N LEU A 127 -8.06 0.04 5.84
CA LEU A 127 -8.20 1.35 6.49
C LEU A 127 -9.20 1.26 7.64
N ARG A 128 -8.86 1.90 8.75
CA ARG A 128 -9.72 2.08 9.92
C ARG A 128 -10.02 3.55 10.14
N VAL A 129 -11.29 3.88 10.30
CA VAL A 129 -11.78 5.19 10.72
C VAL A 129 -12.23 5.09 12.16
N LEU A 130 -11.70 5.93 13.04
CA LEU A 130 -12.24 6.17 14.37
C LEU A 130 -12.96 7.51 14.35
N PHE A 131 -14.24 7.52 14.69
CA PHE A 131 -15.06 8.72 14.64
C PHE A 131 -15.81 8.93 15.94
N LYS A 132 -16.22 10.17 16.16
CA LYS A 132 -17.09 10.58 17.27
C LYS A 132 -18.53 10.70 16.77
N LEU A 133 -19.49 10.52 17.65
CA LEU A 133 -20.91 10.67 17.38
C LEU A 133 -21.39 11.96 18.01
N TYR A 134 -21.59 12.95 17.15
CA TYR A 134 -22.15 14.25 17.51
C TYR A 134 -23.63 14.33 17.13
N ASP A 135 -24.39 15.19 17.79
CA ASP A 135 -25.73 15.60 17.37
C ASP A 135 -25.71 16.85 16.47
N GLY A 136 -26.89 17.34 16.09
CA GLY A 136 -27.03 18.54 15.24
C GLY A 136 -26.54 19.84 15.89
N ASP A 137 -26.42 19.87 17.22
CA ASP A 137 -25.90 21.00 18.00
C ASP A 137 -24.40 20.84 18.32
N ASN A 138 -23.74 19.85 17.70
CA ASN A 138 -22.32 19.53 17.88
C ASN A 138 -21.96 19.09 19.32
N ILE A 139 -22.90 18.44 20.01
CA ILE A 139 -22.70 17.83 21.34
C ILE A 139 -22.24 16.39 21.16
N TYR A 140 -21.23 15.97 21.93
CA TYR A 140 -20.68 14.61 21.88
C TYR A 140 -21.53 13.62 22.67
N HIS A 141 -21.85 12.46 22.07
CA HIS A 141 -22.60 11.38 22.71
C HIS A 141 -21.87 10.04 22.75
N GLY A 142 -20.93 9.79 21.85
CA GLY A 142 -20.26 8.49 21.80
C GLY A 142 -19.21 8.45 20.72
N HIS A 143 -18.66 7.27 20.47
CA HIS A 143 -17.67 7.09 19.42
C HIS A 143 -17.85 5.74 18.76
N GLY A 144 -17.23 5.57 17.62
CA GLY A 144 -17.28 4.34 16.87
C GLY A 144 -16.07 4.15 15.98
N MET A 145 -16.11 3.07 15.23
CA MET A 145 -15.13 2.80 14.20
C MET A 145 -15.78 2.10 13.00
N THR A 146 -15.21 2.36 11.84
CA THR A 146 -15.35 1.48 10.67
C THR A 146 -13.98 0.96 10.29
N GLU A 147 -13.89 -0.30 9.89
CA GLU A 147 -12.69 -0.91 9.34
C GLU A 147 -13.05 -1.59 8.03
N THR A 148 -12.32 -1.26 6.98
CA THR A 148 -12.58 -1.75 5.63
C THR A 148 -11.32 -2.37 5.04
N TRP A 149 -11.45 -3.61 4.57
CA TRP A 149 -10.42 -4.30 3.79
C TRP A 149 -10.89 -4.45 2.35
N LEU A 150 -10.04 -4.09 1.39
CA LEU A 150 -10.34 -4.11 -0.05
C LEU A 150 -9.44 -5.10 -0.77
N TYR A 151 -10.02 -5.87 -1.69
CA TYR A 151 -9.32 -6.87 -2.49
C TYR A 151 -9.44 -6.62 -4.00
N PRO A 152 -8.47 -7.11 -4.81
CA PRO A 152 -8.46 -6.90 -6.26
C PRO A 152 -9.71 -7.41 -6.99
N ASP A 153 -10.34 -8.46 -6.46
CA ASP A 153 -11.51 -9.12 -7.05
C ASP A 153 -12.84 -8.38 -6.79
N GLY A 154 -12.79 -7.19 -6.19
CA GLY A 154 -13.97 -6.37 -5.91
C GLY A 154 -14.65 -6.70 -4.58
N GLN A 155 -14.11 -7.64 -3.80
CA GLN A 155 -14.62 -7.95 -2.46
C GLN A 155 -14.10 -6.95 -1.44
N MET A 156 -14.99 -6.50 -0.57
CA MET A 156 -14.69 -5.62 0.55
C MET A 156 -15.29 -6.18 1.85
N PHE A 157 -14.49 -6.13 2.91
CA PHE A 157 -14.86 -6.64 4.24
C PHE A 157 -15.02 -5.44 5.16
N VAL A 158 -16.23 -5.20 5.65
CA VAL A 158 -16.57 -4.01 6.42
C VAL A 158 -16.99 -4.40 7.82
N THR A 159 -16.25 -3.89 8.81
CA THR A 159 -16.63 -3.94 10.23
C THR A 159 -17.08 -2.55 10.64
N ALA A 160 -18.21 -2.46 11.35
CA ALA A 160 -18.71 -1.21 11.90
C ALA A 160 -19.12 -1.41 13.36
N ALA A 161 -18.67 -0.50 14.23
CA ALA A 161 -18.96 -0.58 15.65
C ALA A 161 -19.12 0.81 16.29
N ALA A 162 -19.94 0.90 17.33
CA ALA A 162 -20.14 2.13 18.09
C ALA A 162 -20.38 1.85 19.57
N THR A 163 -20.08 2.83 20.42
CA THR A 163 -20.30 2.80 21.87
C THR A 163 -20.78 4.16 22.37
N PHE A 164 -21.66 4.12 23.37
CA PHE A 164 -22.14 5.29 24.09
C PHE A 164 -21.72 5.19 25.55
N GLU A 165 -21.16 6.26 26.12
CA GLU A 165 -20.50 6.20 27.43
C GLU A 165 -21.01 7.25 28.42
N ASN A 166 -21.79 8.24 27.97
CA ASN A 166 -22.27 9.33 28.82
C ASN A 166 -23.54 8.90 29.59
N THR A 167 -23.32 7.99 30.54
CA THR A 167 -24.38 7.35 31.36
C THR A 167 -25.36 8.34 32.03
N PRO A 168 -24.95 9.52 32.52
CA PRO A 168 -25.88 10.47 33.12
C PRO A 168 -26.75 11.20 32.10
N ALA A 169 -26.25 11.38 30.86
CA ALA A 169 -26.95 12.10 29.80
C ALA A 169 -27.89 11.18 29.01
N HIS A 170 -27.61 9.88 28.90
CA HIS A 170 -28.35 8.96 28.03
C HIS A 170 -29.25 8.02 28.82
N ARG A 171 -30.50 7.86 28.35
CA ARG A 171 -31.47 6.90 28.86
C ARG A 171 -31.52 5.60 28.06
N GLY A 172 -30.93 5.59 26.85
CA GLY A 172 -30.85 4.43 25.98
C GLY A 172 -30.82 4.80 24.50
N VAL A 173 -30.67 3.78 23.64
CA VAL A 173 -30.68 3.92 22.18
C VAL A 173 -32.04 3.48 21.66
N VAL A 174 -32.79 4.43 21.11
CA VAL A 174 -34.15 4.23 20.58
C VAL A 174 -34.11 3.51 19.23
N ARG A 175 -33.12 3.85 18.41
CA ARG A 175 -32.85 3.28 17.08
C ARG A 175 -31.35 3.39 16.82
N GLY A 176 -30.77 2.34 16.24
CA GLY A 176 -29.41 2.37 15.70
C GLY A 176 -29.36 1.64 14.38
N SER A 177 -28.56 2.14 13.44
CA SER A 177 -28.35 1.48 12.17
C SER A 177 -27.07 1.90 11.46
N VAL A 178 -26.63 1.06 10.51
CA VAL A 178 -25.81 1.52 9.38
C VAL A 178 -26.75 1.80 8.21
N GLU A 179 -26.77 3.05 7.76
CA GLU A 179 -27.51 3.48 6.58
C GLU A 179 -26.60 3.37 5.36
N VAL A 180 -27.06 2.63 4.35
CA VAL A 180 -26.40 2.54 3.05
C VAL A 180 -27.29 3.23 2.02
N ASP A 181 -26.87 4.40 1.58
CA ASP A 181 -27.59 5.23 0.61
C ASP A 181 -27.01 5.03 -0.79
N TRP A 182 -27.85 4.90 -1.82
CA TRP A 182 -27.42 4.69 -3.20
C TRP A 182 -27.68 5.95 -4.03
N ALA A 183 -26.88 6.17 -5.08
CA ALA A 183 -27.16 7.22 -6.04
C ALA A 183 -28.44 6.92 -6.85
N GLU A 184 -29.27 7.94 -7.09
CA GLU A 184 -30.50 7.82 -7.86
C GLU A 184 -30.26 7.88 -9.39
N PRO A 185 -31.05 7.17 -10.22
CA PRO A 185 -31.99 6.10 -9.89
C PRO A 185 -31.40 4.71 -10.19
N THR A 186 -31.15 3.92 -9.15
CA THR A 186 -30.70 2.50 -9.24
C THR A 186 -31.89 1.53 -9.21
N LYS A 187 -31.73 0.35 -9.83
CA LYS A 187 -32.65 -0.79 -9.66
C LYS A 187 -32.19 -1.63 -8.47
N LEU A 188 -33.12 -1.86 -7.56
CA LEU A 188 -32.88 -2.56 -6.31
C LEU A 188 -33.56 -3.94 -6.28
N ALA A 189 -32.79 -4.98 -5.98
CA ALA A 189 -33.30 -6.33 -5.77
C ALA A 189 -32.72 -7.00 -4.51
N ALA A 190 -33.60 -7.64 -3.73
CA ALA A 190 -33.23 -8.48 -2.61
C ALA A 190 -33.29 -9.96 -3.00
N TYR A 191 -32.29 -10.74 -2.60
CA TYR A 191 -32.18 -12.15 -2.91
C TYR A 191 -32.01 -12.98 -1.61
N GLY A 192 -32.69 -14.11 -1.56
CA GLY A 192 -32.46 -15.14 -0.55
C GLY A 192 -31.38 -16.13 -0.99
N PRO A 193 -31.10 -17.15 -0.16
CA PRO A 193 -30.15 -18.21 -0.49
C PRO A 193 -30.46 -18.84 -1.85
N LYS A 194 -29.42 -19.15 -2.64
CA LYS A 194 -29.54 -19.67 -4.02
C LYS A 194 -30.24 -18.72 -5.00
N GLY A 195 -29.95 -17.42 -4.89
CA GLY A 195 -30.39 -16.40 -5.85
C GLY A 195 -31.91 -16.17 -5.95
N LYS A 196 -32.71 -16.66 -5.00
CA LYS A 196 -34.18 -16.52 -5.08
C LYS A 196 -34.62 -15.11 -4.72
N ARG A 197 -35.18 -14.37 -5.69
CA ARG A 197 -35.68 -13.01 -5.50
C ARG A 197 -36.75 -12.95 -4.39
N ARG A 198 -36.65 -11.94 -3.52
CA ARG A 198 -37.59 -11.65 -2.42
C ARG A 198 -38.43 -10.40 -2.69
N SER A 199 -39.55 -10.27 -1.97
CA SER A 199 -40.41 -9.09 -2.05
C SER A 199 -39.78 -7.88 -1.38
N SER A 200 -40.01 -6.68 -1.92
CA SER A 200 -39.39 -5.41 -1.53
C SER A 200 -39.72 -4.88 -0.12
N LYS A 201 -40.50 -5.62 0.67
CA LYS A 201 -40.86 -5.27 2.06
C LYS A 201 -40.20 -6.18 3.11
N SER A 202 -39.27 -7.04 2.71
CA SER A 202 -38.66 -8.02 3.61
C SER A 202 -37.68 -7.36 4.59
N ARG A 203 -38.02 -7.34 5.88
CA ARG A 203 -37.04 -7.30 6.96
C ARG A 203 -36.32 -8.65 6.97
N MET A 204 -35.04 -8.65 6.68
CA MET A 204 -34.23 -9.84 6.48
C MET A 204 -33.35 -10.11 7.71
N PRO A 205 -33.53 -11.24 8.42
CA PRO A 205 -32.73 -11.54 9.59
C PRO A 205 -31.27 -11.86 9.24
N LEU A 206 -30.34 -11.22 9.93
CA LEU A 206 -28.89 -11.34 9.66
C LEU A 206 -28.27 -12.66 10.12
N GLU A 207 -28.97 -13.39 10.99
CA GLU A 207 -28.58 -14.74 11.40
C GLU A 207 -28.75 -15.80 10.30
N THR A 208 -29.24 -15.43 9.11
CA THR A 208 -29.39 -16.37 7.98
C THR A 208 -28.29 -16.13 6.93
N PRO A 209 -27.23 -16.97 6.91
CA PRO A 209 -26.18 -16.95 5.89
C PRO A 209 -26.69 -16.92 4.45
N GLY A 210 -25.95 -16.25 3.56
CA GLY A 210 -26.19 -16.29 2.12
C GLY A 210 -27.30 -15.36 1.62
N GLN A 211 -27.80 -14.47 2.47
CA GLN A 211 -28.69 -13.41 2.06
C GLN A 211 -27.87 -12.25 1.50
N TYR A 212 -28.33 -11.70 0.36
CA TYR A 212 -27.67 -10.59 -0.27
C TYR A 212 -28.65 -9.63 -0.94
N PHE A 213 -28.22 -8.38 -1.08
CA PHE A 213 -28.87 -7.35 -1.87
C PHE A 213 -27.96 -6.99 -3.02
N SER A 214 -28.53 -6.84 -4.21
CA SER A 214 -27.80 -6.39 -5.39
C SER A 214 -28.46 -5.14 -5.95
N PHE A 215 -27.62 -4.22 -6.38
CA PHE A 215 -27.95 -2.87 -6.79
C PHE A 215 -27.30 -2.64 -8.14
N ALA A 216 -28.11 -2.52 -9.18
CA ALA A 216 -27.64 -2.25 -10.53
C ALA A 216 -28.08 -0.85 -10.97
N PRO A 217 -27.28 -0.12 -11.76
CA PRO A 217 -27.77 1.09 -12.42
C PRO A 217 -28.99 0.77 -13.29
N ARG A 218 -29.90 1.73 -13.45
CA ARG A 218 -31.08 1.55 -14.31
C ARG A 218 -30.66 1.49 -15.78
N ASP A 219 -31.26 0.56 -16.53
CA ASP A 219 -30.90 0.20 -17.92
C ASP A 219 -30.44 1.40 -18.78
N GLY A 220 -29.20 1.35 -19.26
CA GLY A 220 -28.65 2.25 -20.30
C GLY A 220 -28.23 3.66 -19.84
N ALA A 221 -28.27 3.99 -18.54
CA ALA A 221 -28.03 5.35 -18.06
C ALA A 221 -26.67 5.59 -17.38
N SER A 222 -25.91 4.56 -17.01
CA SER A 222 -24.65 4.72 -16.27
C SER A 222 -23.70 3.54 -16.50
N GLU A 223 -22.40 3.84 -16.62
CA GLU A 223 -21.29 2.86 -16.66
C GLU A 223 -20.95 2.29 -15.27
N ALA A 224 -21.68 2.67 -14.22
CA ALA A 224 -21.40 2.23 -12.86
C ALA A 224 -21.54 0.69 -12.69
N PRO A 225 -20.68 0.05 -11.88
CA PRO A 225 -20.73 -1.37 -11.61
C PRO A 225 -21.92 -1.70 -10.72
N GLU A 226 -22.37 -2.95 -10.81
CA GLU A 226 -23.30 -3.51 -9.84
C GLU A 226 -22.58 -3.62 -8.48
N VAL A 227 -23.24 -3.14 -7.42
CA VAL A 227 -22.76 -3.27 -6.05
C VAL A 227 -23.67 -4.26 -5.34
N SER A 228 -23.12 -5.08 -4.45
CA SER A 228 -23.89 -6.05 -3.67
C SER A 228 -23.45 -6.07 -2.22
N LEU A 229 -24.40 -6.25 -1.30
CA LEU A 229 -24.20 -6.31 0.13
C LEU A 229 -24.65 -7.68 0.65
N TYR A 230 -23.79 -8.41 1.36
CA TYR A 230 -24.12 -9.74 1.87
C TYR A 230 -23.47 -10.09 3.21
N TRP A 231 -23.99 -11.15 3.85
CA TRP A 231 -23.48 -11.70 5.11
C TRP A 231 -23.11 -13.16 4.97
N ARG A 232 -21.87 -13.47 5.33
CA ARG A 232 -21.32 -14.83 5.23
C ARG A 232 -21.86 -15.75 6.31
N THR A 233 -21.57 -15.47 7.59
CA THR A 233 -21.86 -16.38 8.72
C THR A 233 -22.83 -15.79 9.75
N GLY A 234 -23.19 -14.52 9.61
CA GLY A 234 -24.11 -13.82 10.51
C GLY A 234 -23.56 -13.45 11.89
N ARG A 235 -22.57 -14.17 12.48
CA ARG A 235 -22.11 -13.93 13.88
C ARG A 235 -20.67 -14.37 14.27
N MET A 236 -19.76 -14.67 13.36
CA MET A 236 -18.42 -15.14 13.78
C MET A 236 -17.40 -14.01 13.87
N ALA A 237 -16.84 -13.81 15.07
CA ALA A 237 -15.58 -13.12 15.25
C ALA A 237 -14.47 -14.17 15.41
N HIS A 238 -13.34 -13.98 14.72
CA HIS A 238 -12.15 -14.85 14.75
C HIS A 238 -11.10 -14.38 15.76
N ASN A 239 -10.68 -15.21 16.72
CA ASN A 239 -9.70 -14.79 17.74
C ASN A 239 -8.32 -14.54 17.12
N THR A 240 -7.99 -13.26 16.91
CA THR A 240 -6.77 -12.80 16.21
C THR A 240 -5.49 -12.84 17.05
N PHE A 241 -5.60 -12.80 18.39
CA PHE A 241 -4.43 -12.72 19.27
C PHE A 241 -3.70 -14.05 19.44
N VAL A 242 -2.39 -13.95 19.67
CA VAL A 242 -1.53 -15.10 19.98
C VAL A 242 -0.91 -14.88 21.35
N GLY A 243 -1.43 -15.55 22.38
CA GLY A 243 -0.86 -15.50 23.73
C GLY A 243 0.49 -16.21 23.82
N THR A 244 1.33 -15.78 24.76
CA THR A 244 2.49 -16.56 25.23
C THR A 244 2.05 -17.50 26.36
N ALA A 245 2.88 -18.48 26.71
CA ALA A 245 2.60 -19.43 27.80
C ALA A 245 3.20 -19.00 29.16
N GLU A 246 3.61 -17.74 29.31
CA GLU A 246 4.36 -17.28 30.48
C GLU A 246 3.46 -17.12 31.72
N SER A 247 3.92 -17.57 32.89
CA SER A 247 3.23 -17.35 34.17
C SER A 247 3.43 -15.92 34.65
N GLY A 248 2.35 -15.13 34.73
CA GLY A 248 2.43 -13.74 35.17
C GLY A 248 1.38 -12.86 34.50
N ALA A 249 1.75 -11.61 34.19
CA ALA A 249 0.94 -10.72 33.37
C ALA A 249 0.78 -11.31 31.96
N PRO A 250 -0.38 -11.13 31.29
CA PRO A 250 -0.58 -11.69 29.96
C PRO A 250 0.39 -11.05 28.95
N THR A 251 1.26 -11.85 28.34
CA THR A 251 2.11 -11.44 27.23
C THR A 251 1.62 -12.08 25.92
N TYR A 252 1.85 -11.41 24.79
CA TYR A 252 1.31 -11.81 23.49
C TYR A 252 2.40 -11.73 22.42
N TYR A 253 2.41 -12.70 21.52
CA TYR A 253 3.16 -12.63 20.26
C TYR A 253 2.43 -11.76 19.22
N ARG A 254 1.10 -11.69 19.31
CA ARG A 254 0.24 -10.81 18.51
C ARG A 254 -0.91 -10.34 19.40
N TRP A 255 -1.07 -9.02 19.51
CA TRP A 255 -2.13 -8.42 20.31
C TRP A 255 -3.51 -8.66 19.65
N PRO A 256 -4.64 -8.69 20.39
CA PRO A 256 -5.97 -8.77 19.78
C PRO A 256 -6.23 -7.60 18.83
N ASP A 257 -7.05 -7.80 17.79
CA ASP A 257 -7.51 -6.69 16.96
C ASP A 257 -8.31 -5.65 17.78
N TYR A 258 -8.28 -4.41 17.33
CA TYR A 258 -8.95 -3.31 18.03
C TYR A 258 -10.47 -3.50 18.21
N PHE A 259 -11.16 -4.03 17.20
CA PHE A 259 -12.61 -4.25 17.25
C PHE A 259 -13.00 -5.05 18.48
N ARG A 260 -12.28 -6.14 18.75
CA ARG A 260 -12.53 -6.99 19.92
C ARG A 260 -12.26 -6.30 21.24
N GLN A 261 -11.15 -5.56 21.32
CA GLN A 261 -10.76 -4.88 22.55
C GLN A 261 -11.78 -3.82 22.95
N ALA A 262 -12.17 -2.97 22.01
CA ALA A 262 -13.06 -1.85 22.28
C ALA A 262 -14.54 -2.25 22.26
N TYR A 263 -14.95 -3.16 21.37
CA TYR A 263 -16.36 -3.39 21.05
C TYR A 263 -16.84 -4.85 21.18
N GLY A 264 -15.98 -5.82 21.48
CA GLY A 264 -16.27 -7.26 21.34
C GLY A 264 -17.46 -7.84 22.10
N GLN A 265 -18.03 -7.13 23.08
CA GLN A 265 -19.21 -7.55 23.86
C GLN A 265 -20.52 -6.79 23.48
N GLY A 266 -20.54 -6.08 22.36
CA GLY A 266 -21.69 -5.29 21.93
C GLY A 266 -22.84 -6.07 21.29
N HIS A 267 -23.96 -5.38 21.16
CA HIS A 267 -25.16 -5.80 20.47
C HIS A 267 -24.94 -5.91 18.96
N TRP A 268 -25.15 -7.10 18.42
CA TRP A 268 -25.01 -7.34 16.98
C TRP A 268 -26.23 -6.88 16.20
N ALA A 269 -26.03 -6.38 14.99
CA ALA A 269 -27.13 -6.09 14.07
C ALA A 269 -28.04 -7.30 13.88
N GLU A 270 -29.35 -7.06 13.87
CA GLU A 270 -30.36 -8.13 13.83
C GLU A 270 -30.97 -8.32 12.44
N ALA A 271 -31.13 -7.22 11.71
CA ALA A 271 -31.90 -7.27 10.48
C ALA A 271 -31.42 -6.25 9.45
N VAL A 272 -31.82 -6.49 8.21
CA VAL A 272 -31.62 -5.57 7.10
C VAL A 272 -32.97 -5.22 6.51
N LYS A 273 -33.19 -3.93 6.29
CA LYS A 273 -34.42 -3.39 5.74
C LYS A 273 -34.14 -2.66 4.43
N LEU A 274 -34.93 -2.99 3.42
CA LEU A 274 -34.91 -2.31 2.13
C LEU A 274 -35.59 -0.95 2.23
N ARG A 275 -34.99 0.08 1.64
CA ARG A 275 -35.58 1.39 1.38
C ARG A 275 -35.63 1.66 -0.13
N SER A 276 -36.33 2.70 -0.55
CA SER A 276 -36.39 3.09 -1.97
C SER A 276 -35.07 3.64 -2.50
N ASP A 277 -34.29 4.24 -1.60
CA ASP A 277 -33.05 4.97 -1.82
C ASP A 277 -31.83 4.26 -1.20
N GLY A 278 -32.05 3.08 -0.59
CA GLY A 278 -31.09 2.59 0.38
C GLY A 278 -31.35 1.20 0.93
N VAL A 279 -30.44 0.79 1.79
CA VAL A 279 -30.63 -0.28 2.77
C VAL A 279 -30.30 0.24 4.17
N THR A 280 -30.96 -0.31 5.18
CA THR A 280 -30.66 -0.05 6.58
C THR A 280 -30.30 -1.36 7.25
N VAL A 281 -29.09 -1.43 7.83
CA VAL A 281 -28.66 -2.53 8.71
C VAL A 281 -29.05 -2.14 10.13
N GLU A 282 -30.09 -2.76 10.68
CA GLU A 282 -30.71 -2.39 11.95
C GLU A 282 -30.03 -3.08 13.13
N PHE A 283 -29.62 -2.28 14.11
CA PHE A 283 -29.22 -2.75 15.43
C PHE A 283 -30.45 -3.02 16.31
N PRO A 284 -30.35 -3.92 17.30
CA PRO A 284 -31.39 -4.08 18.30
C PRO A 284 -31.59 -2.78 19.06
N LYS A 285 -32.80 -2.58 19.56
CA LYS A 285 -33.06 -1.52 20.54
C LYS A 285 -32.40 -1.90 21.86
N ASP A 286 -31.63 -0.99 22.44
CA ASP A 286 -31.18 -1.11 23.82
C ASP A 286 -31.84 -0.01 24.66
N PRO A 287 -32.97 -0.32 25.32
CA PRO A 287 -33.68 0.66 26.12
C PRO A 287 -33.04 0.92 27.49
N THR A 288 -31.98 0.22 27.90
CA THR A 288 -31.54 0.23 29.32
C THR A 288 -30.03 0.20 29.59
N GLY A 289 -29.16 0.27 28.58
CA GLY A 289 -27.71 0.27 28.78
C GLY A 289 -27.10 1.66 28.98
N ALA A 290 -26.40 1.85 30.10
CA ALA A 290 -25.53 3.02 30.36
C ALA A 290 -24.29 3.02 29.43
N THR A 291 -23.80 1.84 29.03
CA THR A 291 -22.69 1.65 28.10
C THR A 291 -23.08 0.72 26.97
N ALA A 292 -23.98 1.19 26.11
CA ALA A 292 -24.47 0.42 24.97
C ALA A 292 -23.39 0.35 23.87
N LYS A 293 -23.06 -0.86 23.42
CA LYS A 293 -22.13 -1.14 22.33
C LYS A 293 -22.88 -1.80 21.17
N PHE A 294 -22.57 -1.45 19.93
CA PHE A 294 -23.24 -1.94 18.72
C PHE A 294 -22.22 -2.40 17.70
N ASN A 295 -22.46 -3.55 17.07
CA ASN A 295 -21.50 -4.22 16.19
C ASN A 295 -22.17 -4.79 14.94
N THR A 296 -21.54 -4.64 13.79
CA THR A 296 -21.90 -5.39 12.59
C THR A 296 -20.68 -5.67 11.74
N LEU A 297 -20.77 -6.75 10.97
CA LEU A 297 -19.80 -7.15 9.97
C LEU A 297 -20.58 -7.55 8.73
N PHE A 298 -20.17 -7.04 7.58
CA PHE A 298 -20.77 -7.41 6.29
C PHE A 298 -19.74 -7.36 5.17
N ARG A 299 -20.17 -7.78 3.98
CA ARG A 299 -19.37 -7.78 2.77
C ARG A 299 -20.00 -6.90 1.73
N ILE A 300 -19.15 -6.22 0.96
CA ILE A 300 -19.56 -5.55 -0.26
C ILE A 300 -18.85 -6.23 -1.43
N VAL A 301 -19.53 -6.39 -2.55
CA VAL A 301 -18.93 -6.86 -3.81
C VAL A 301 -19.22 -5.84 -4.89
N VAL A 302 -18.20 -5.46 -5.65
CA VAL A 302 -18.30 -4.57 -6.80
C VAL A 302 -18.02 -5.36 -8.08
N GLY A 303 -18.89 -5.21 -9.08
CA GLY A 303 -18.68 -5.74 -10.44
C GLY A 303 -19.14 -7.18 -10.68
N ALA A 304 -19.35 -8.01 -9.65
CA ALA A 304 -19.94 -9.34 -9.81
C ALA A 304 -21.48 -9.26 -9.96
N LYS A 305 -22.03 -10.01 -10.93
CA LYS A 305 -23.47 -10.01 -11.24
C LYS A 305 -24.03 -11.40 -11.52
N GLY A 306 -25.35 -11.54 -11.33
CA GLY A 306 -26.10 -12.77 -11.66
C GLY A 306 -25.49 -14.03 -11.06
N GLU A 307 -25.27 -15.07 -11.87
CA GLU A 307 -24.71 -16.36 -11.44
C GLU A 307 -23.27 -16.24 -10.88
N ALA A 308 -22.49 -15.23 -11.27
CA ALA A 308 -21.15 -15.04 -10.72
C ALA A 308 -21.22 -14.57 -9.26
N LEU A 309 -22.09 -13.61 -8.97
CA LEU A 309 -22.36 -13.14 -7.61
C LEU A 309 -22.97 -14.26 -6.77
N GLU A 310 -23.95 -15.00 -7.30
CA GLU A 310 -24.57 -16.12 -6.59
C GLU A 310 -23.54 -17.18 -6.20
N ARG A 311 -22.67 -17.57 -7.15
CA ARG A 311 -21.58 -18.51 -6.87
C ARG A 311 -20.61 -17.98 -5.82
N MET A 312 -20.25 -16.70 -5.88
CA MET A 312 -19.37 -16.08 -4.88
C MET A 312 -20.00 -16.08 -3.49
N VAL A 313 -21.25 -15.65 -3.37
CA VAL A 313 -21.96 -15.64 -2.08
C VAL A 313 -22.12 -17.06 -1.52
N GLU A 314 -22.46 -18.05 -2.36
CA GLU A 314 -22.60 -19.44 -1.90
C GLU A 314 -21.25 -20.07 -1.54
N ALA A 315 -20.21 -19.81 -2.33
CA ALA A 315 -18.83 -20.22 -2.10
C ALA A 315 -18.31 -19.74 -0.74
N ASP A 316 -18.63 -18.49 -0.38
CA ASP A 316 -18.21 -17.90 0.89
C ASP A 316 -18.91 -18.54 2.09
N ARG A 317 -20.12 -19.08 1.95
CA ARG A 317 -20.84 -19.74 3.05
C ARG A 317 -20.18 -21.03 3.52
N ASP A 318 -19.36 -21.65 2.67
CA ASP A 318 -18.67 -22.90 2.94
C ASP A 318 -17.16 -22.65 3.07
N PRO A 319 -16.62 -22.46 4.28
CA PRO A 319 -15.20 -22.25 4.48
C PRO A 319 -14.37 -23.37 3.85
N VAL A 320 -13.25 -22.98 3.23
CA VAL A 320 -12.26 -23.93 2.72
C VAL A 320 -11.55 -24.59 3.90
N GLU A 321 -11.48 -25.92 3.88
CA GLU A 321 -10.75 -26.70 4.86
C GLU A 321 -9.27 -26.77 4.46
N LEU A 322 -8.43 -25.99 5.16
CA LEU A 322 -6.98 -26.03 4.98
C LEU A 322 -6.37 -27.15 5.84
N VAL A 323 -5.38 -27.85 5.29
CA VAL A 323 -4.61 -28.86 6.04
C VAL A 323 -3.19 -28.37 6.22
N VAL A 324 -2.73 -28.20 7.46
CA VAL A 324 -1.32 -27.88 7.73
C VAL A 324 -0.54 -29.18 7.83
N ALA A 325 0.33 -29.43 6.85
CA ALA A 325 1.13 -30.65 6.77
C ALA A 325 2.38 -30.56 7.67
N GLU A 326 3.00 -29.38 7.78
CA GLU A 326 4.24 -29.17 8.50
C GLU A 326 4.37 -27.73 9.02
N GLY A 327 5.03 -27.54 10.17
CA GLY A 327 5.55 -26.24 10.61
C GLY A 327 4.54 -25.12 10.85
N GLY A 328 3.26 -25.42 11.02
CA GLY A 328 2.25 -24.43 11.37
C GLY A 328 1.05 -25.02 12.10
N VAL A 329 0.14 -24.14 12.51
CA VAL A 329 -1.17 -24.49 13.05
C VAL A 329 -2.21 -23.51 12.53
N ILE A 330 -3.41 -24.00 12.21
CA ILE A 330 -4.54 -23.13 11.88
C ILE A 330 -4.79 -22.20 13.07
N HIS A 331 -4.75 -20.89 12.83
CA HIS A 331 -4.89 -19.88 13.86
C HIS A 331 -6.34 -19.44 14.02
N GLY A 332 -6.70 -19.00 15.22
CA GLY A 332 -8.01 -18.47 15.57
C GLY A 332 -9.10 -19.51 15.83
N LYS A 333 -9.62 -19.49 17.05
CA LYS A 333 -10.84 -20.21 17.43
C LYS A 333 -12.05 -19.31 17.15
N PRO A 334 -13.21 -19.89 16.76
CA PRO A 334 -14.47 -19.16 16.80
C PRO A 334 -14.69 -18.53 18.18
N ALA A 335 -15.08 -17.26 18.23
CA ALA A 335 -15.41 -16.59 19.49
C ALA A 335 -16.64 -17.23 20.18
N ASP A 336 -17.58 -17.82 19.41
CA ASP A 336 -18.71 -18.60 19.94
C ASP A 336 -18.44 -20.10 19.80
N PRO A 337 -18.32 -20.86 20.91
CA PRO A 337 -18.16 -22.31 20.90
C PRO A 337 -19.29 -23.06 20.17
N LYS A 338 -20.51 -22.48 20.07
CA LYS A 338 -21.64 -23.09 19.35
C LYS A 338 -21.48 -23.06 17.82
N ASN A 339 -20.60 -22.19 17.32
CA ASN A 339 -20.24 -22.11 15.91
C ASN A 339 -19.05 -23.02 15.57
N GLN A 340 -18.54 -23.80 16.53
CA GLN A 340 -17.71 -24.96 16.24
C GLN A 340 -18.64 -26.08 15.78
N GLU A 341 -18.78 -26.27 14.47
CA GLU A 341 -19.20 -27.58 13.97
C GLU A 341 -18.22 -28.61 14.53
N ALA A 342 -18.71 -29.47 15.43
CA ALA A 342 -18.01 -30.57 16.11
C ALA A 342 -16.50 -30.71 15.78
N GLY A 343 -15.66 -29.84 16.37
CA GLY A 343 -14.20 -29.97 16.31
C GLY A 343 -13.47 -29.37 15.11
N ARG A 344 -14.14 -28.68 14.17
CA ARG A 344 -13.48 -28.03 13.02
C ARG A 344 -13.03 -26.59 13.34
N VAL A 345 -11.77 -26.28 13.05
CA VAL A 345 -11.20 -24.93 13.10
C VAL A 345 -10.73 -24.58 11.70
N TYR A 346 -11.46 -23.70 11.02
CA TYR A 346 -11.14 -23.29 9.65
C TYR A 346 -10.09 -22.18 9.58
N GLY A 347 -9.88 -21.44 10.68
CA GLY A 347 -8.96 -20.30 10.77
C GLY A 347 -9.29 -19.12 9.89
N TYR A 348 -10.51 -19.04 9.38
CA TYR A 348 -10.95 -17.91 8.58
C TYR A 348 -11.28 -16.70 9.45
N ASN A 349 -10.57 -15.61 9.22
CA ASN A 349 -10.79 -14.32 9.82
C ASN A 349 -11.87 -13.55 9.07
N ASP A 350 -13.10 -13.55 9.60
CA ASP A 350 -14.23 -12.83 9.03
C ASP A 350 -14.07 -11.29 9.08
N LEU A 351 -13.19 -10.72 9.91
CA LEU A 351 -12.94 -9.27 9.89
C LEU A 351 -12.15 -8.88 8.64
N GLU A 352 -11.12 -9.67 8.35
CA GLU A 352 -10.14 -9.38 7.31
C GLU A 352 -10.45 -10.05 5.97
N GLY A 353 -11.08 -11.23 5.96
CA GLY A 353 -11.34 -12.02 4.75
C GLY A 353 -10.24 -12.99 4.34
N CYS A 354 -9.43 -13.43 5.29
CA CYS A 354 -8.29 -14.32 5.03
C CYS A 354 -8.29 -15.53 5.98
N TYR A 355 -7.63 -16.61 5.55
CA TYR A 355 -7.29 -17.74 6.40
C TYR A 355 -5.97 -17.45 7.10
N GLU A 356 -5.94 -17.53 8.42
CA GLU A 356 -4.73 -17.30 9.21
C GLU A 356 -4.10 -18.64 9.62
N VAL A 357 -2.82 -18.82 9.31
CA VAL A 357 -2.02 -19.95 9.74
C VAL A 357 -0.84 -19.43 10.53
N ARG A 358 -0.73 -19.84 11.80
CA ARG A 358 0.39 -19.47 12.65
C ARG A 358 1.57 -20.36 12.34
N LYS A 359 2.71 -19.76 12.01
CA LYS A 359 3.98 -20.47 11.84
C LYS A 359 4.50 -20.99 13.19
N THR A 360 4.90 -22.25 13.22
CA THR A 360 5.47 -22.92 14.41
C THR A 360 6.75 -23.69 14.11
N GLY A 361 7.07 -23.89 12.84
CA GLY A 361 8.30 -24.52 12.35
C GLY A 361 8.75 -23.92 11.01
N GLU A 362 9.76 -24.52 10.40
CA GLU A 362 10.36 -24.10 9.12
C GLU A 362 10.68 -25.35 8.29
N PRO A 363 10.09 -25.52 7.08
CA PRO A 363 9.05 -24.68 6.47
C PRO A 363 7.69 -24.80 7.15
N MET A 364 6.79 -23.84 6.88
CA MET A 364 5.35 -24.03 7.07
C MET A 364 4.71 -24.48 5.77
N VAL A 365 4.05 -25.64 5.77
CA VAL A 365 3.45 -26.25 4.57
C VAL A 365 1.95 -26.42 4.77
N VAL A 366 1.16 -25.84 3.86
CA VAL A 366 -0.30 -25.87 3.86
C VAL A 366 -0.79 -26.52 2.58
N THR A 367 -1.56 -27.59 2.69
CA THR A 367 -2.29 -28.18 1.57
C THR A 367 -3.61 -27.42 1.39
N LEU A 368 -3.76 -26.82 0.22
CA LEU A 368 -4.99 -26.20 -0.25
C LEU A 368 -5.83 -27.28 -0.96
N PRO A 369 -7.12 -27.43 -0.64
CA PRO A 369 -7.93 -28.48 -1.23
C PRO A 369 -8.26 -28.18 -2.69
N ALA A 370 -8.56 -29.25 -3.43
CA ALA A 370 -9.19 -29.14 -4.74
C ALA A 370 -10.55 -28.44 -4.65
N ASP A 371 -10.81 -27.58 -5.61
CA ASP A 371 -12.03 -26.79 -5.78
C ASP A 371 -12.28 -26.48 -7.26
N ALA A 372 -13.13 -27.30 -7.87
CA ALA A 372 -13.54 -27.14 -9.27
C ALA A 372 -14.28 -25.82 -9.57
N SER A 373 -14.73 -25.10 -8.54
CA SER A 373 -15.34 -23.77 -8.73
C SER A 373 -14.29 -22.65 -8.87
N GLY A 374 -13.03 -22.95 -8.58
CA GLY A 374 -11.90 -22.05 -8.75
C GLY A 374 -11.97 -20.82 -7.83
N ARG A 375 -12.39 -21.01 -6.57
CA ARG A 375 -12.49 -19.91 -5.59
C ARG A 375 -11.12 -19.26 -5.38
N THR A 376 -11.13 -17.95 -5.18
CA THR A 376 -9.96 -17.20 -4.72
C THR A 376 -9.96 -17.14 -3.21
N ILE A 377 -8.89 -17.60 -2.58
CA ILE A 377 -8.68 -17.52 -1.13
C ILE A 377 -7.47 -16.65 -0.82
N ARG A 378 -7.42 -16.10 0.40
CA ARG A 378 -6.25 -15.40 0.92
C ARG A 378 -5.71 -16.17 2.11
N VAL A 379 -4.40 -16.45 2.11
CA VAL A 379 -3.75 -17.15 3.22
C VAL A 379 -2.71 -16.21 3.81
N LYS A 380 -2.85 -15.94 5.11
CA LYS A 380 -1.96 -15.10 5.90
C LYS A 380 -1.17 -15.98 6.87
N ALA A 381 0.12 -16.14 6.60
CA ALA A 381 1.08 -16.68 7.55
C ALA A 381 1.33 -15.62 8.63
N VAL A 382 1.21 -15.99 9.91
CA VAL A 382 1.43 -15.09 11.05
C VAL A 382 2.46 -15.64 12.01
N ALA A 383 3.01 -14.75 12.84
CA ALA A 383 4.09 -15.03 13.80
C ALA A 383 5.42 -15.41 13.11
N LEU A 384 5.71 -14.73 12.00
CA LEU A 384 7.07 -14.68 11.44
C LEU A 384 8.01 -13.99 12.44
N ARG A 385 9.29 -14.37 12.43
CA ARG A 385 10.32 -13.95 13.40
C ARG A 385 11.65 -13.58 12.75
N GLY A 386 11.84 -13.93 11.48
CA GLY A 386 13.02 -13.65 10.69
C GLY A 386 13.08 -12.20 10.24
N HIS A 387 14.31 -11.73 10.01
CA HIS A 387 14.57 -10.40 9.48
C HIS A 387 15.25 -10.43 8.09
N GLY A 388 15.56 -11.62 7.58
CA GLY A 388 15.92 -11.86 6.18
C GLY A 388 14.68 -11.84 5.28
N ALA A 389 14.54 -12.80 4.37
CA ALA A 389 13.40 -12.89 3.47
C ALA A 389 12.31 -13.84 3.98
N ALA A 390 11.05 -13.48 3.72
CA ALA A 390 9.89 -14.36 3.88
C ALA A 390 9.41 -14.80 2.49
N VAL A 391 9.66 -16.05 2.12
CA VAL A 391 9.38 -16.61 0.80
C VAL A 391 8.08 -17.41 0.85
N ALA A 392 7.21 -17.21 -0.14
CA ALA A 392 6.01 -18.00 -0.36
C ALA A 392 6.06 -18.71 -1.72
N GLU A 393 5.69 -19.98 -1.76
CA GLU A 393 5.70 -20.80 -2.99
C GLU A 393 4.39 -21.58 -3.10
N LEU A 394 3.79 -21.61 -4.30
CA LEU A 394 2.65 -22.45 -4.63
C LEU A 394 3.09 -23.53 -5.62
N ASP A 395 3.02 -24.79 -5.22
CA ASP A 395 3.49 -25.95 -6.01
C ASP A 395 4.95 -25.78 -6.49
N GLY A 396 5.78 -25.16 -5.66
CA GLY A 396 7.20 -24.86 -5.95
C GLY A 396 7.43 -23.62 -6.82
N VAL A 397 6.39 -22.88 -7.19
CA VAL A 397 6.49 -21.61 -7.93
C VAL A 397 6.44 -20.44 -6.95
N ALA A 398 7.46 -19.58 -7.00
CA ALA A 398 7.55 -18.41 -6.13
C ALA A 398 6.36 -17.45 -6.33
N LEU A 399 5.84 -16.94 -5.22
CA LEU A 399 4.83 -15.90 -5.15
C LEU A 399 5.44 -14.62 -4.56
N VAL A 400 4.92 -13.46 -4.98
CA VAL A 400 5.28 -12.17 -4.36
C VAL A 400 4.37 -11.96 -3.16
N ALA A 401 4.86 -12.26 -1.97
CA ALA A 401 4.08 -12.08 -0.74
C ALA A 401 4.01 -10.60 -0.32
N GLN A 402 2.81 -10.18 0.10
CA GLN A 402 2.62 -8.93 0.83
C GLN A 402 3.07 -9.12 2.28
N LEU A 403 4.11 -8.39 2.69
CA LEU A 403 4.71 -8.48 4.02
C LEU A 403 4.32 -7.28 4.87
N THR A 404 3.91 -7.57 6.10
CA THR A 404 3.39 -6.57 7.03
C THR A 404 3.94 -6.79 8.43
N THR A 405 3.93 -5.74 9.23
CA THR A 405 4.24 -5.82 10.65
C THR A 405 3.38 -4.87 11.46
N ASP A 406 3.07 -5.21 12.71
CA ASP A 406 2.54 -4.25 13.67
C ASP A 406 3.63 -3.31 14.25
N GLY A 407 4.89 -3.55 13.90
CA GLY A 407 6.05 -2.75 14.32
C GLY A 407 6.49 -3.04 15.76
N GLY A 408 6.05 -4.16 16.35
CA GLY A 408 6.24 -4.46 17.77
C GLY A 408 5.38 -3.60 18.69
N ILE A 409 4.35 -2.96 18.16
CA ILE A 409 3.45 -2.06 18.88
C ILE A 409 2.07 -2.71 18.95
N ALA A 410 1.48 -2.81 20.14
CA ALA A 410 0.12 -3.34 20.30
C ALA A 410 -0.90 -2.61 19.42
N ASP A 411 -1.82 -3.34 18.76
CA ASP A 411 -2.96 -2.76 18.02
C ASP A 411 -4.01 -2.17 18.98
N ASP A 412 -3.65 -1.09 19.66
CA ASP A 412 -4.54 -0.37 20.56
C ASP A 412 -4.45 1.15 20.31
N PRO A 413 -5.27 1.71 19.41
CA PRO A 413 -5.32 3.15 19.17
C PRO A 413 -5.91 3.95 20.35
N LEU A 414 -6.47 3.32 21.38
CA LEU A 414 -6.87 3.99 22.63
C LEU A 414 -5.69 4.16 23.58
N ALA A 415 -4.67 3.31 23.46
CA ALA A 415 -3.40 3.58 24.10
C ALA A 415 -2.77 4.81 23.43
N PRO A 416 -2.36 5.84 24.20
CA PRO A 416 -1.76 7.05 23.65
C PRO A 416 -0.29 6.82 23.23
N ILE A 417 -0.01 5.70 22.55
CA ILE A 417 1.31 5.36 22.04
C ILE A 417 1.60 6.26 20.84
N ARG A 418 2.71 6.98 20.91
CA ARG A 418 3.21 7.88 19.84
C ARG A 418 4.48 7.35 19.18
N GLN A 419 4.84 6.10 19.46
CA GLN A 419 6.00 5.46 18.87
C GLN A 419 5.67 5.07 17.43
N GLN A 420 6.60 5.33 16.50
CA GLN A 420 6.46 4.85 15.13
C GLN A 420 6.74 3.35 15.08
N PRO A 421 5.92 2.56 14.35
CA PRO A 421 6.20 1.15 14.12
C PRO A 421 7.47 1.00 13.28
N GLU A 422 8.39 0.15 13.73
CA GLU A 422 9.59 -0.22 12.97
C GLU A 422 10.01 -1.64 13.38
N ALA A 423 9.59 -2.62 12.60
CA ALA A 423 10.05 -4.00 12.75
C ALA A 423 10.07 -4.77 11.40
N PRO A 424 10.79 -5.91 11.33
CA PRO A 424 10.65 -6.89 10.27
C PRO A 424 9.22 -7.44 10.16
N ALA A 425 8.93 -8.18 9.09
CA ALA A 425 7.62 -8.78 8.88
C ALA A 425 7.27 -9.76 10.02
N ASP A 426 6.07 -9.61 10.58
CA ASP A 426 5.47 -10.59 11.50
C ASP A 426 4.36 -11.42 10.81
N ALA A 427 3.99 -11.02 9.58
CA ALA A 427 3.02 -11.69 8.75
C ALA A 427 3.35 -11.56 7.26
N ALA A 428 2.98 -12.60 6.52
CA ALA A 428 3.03 -12.65 5.06
C ALA A 428 1.67 -13.10 4.53
N MET A 429 1.16 -12.43 3.51
CA MET A 429 -0.08 -12.80 2.87
C MET A 429 0.14 -13.10 1.39
N VAL A 430 -0.62 -14.06 0.88
CA VAL A 430 -0.75 -14.35 -0.55
C VAL A 430 -2.21 -14.62 -0.90
N THR A 431 -2.60 -14.19 -2.10
CA THR A 431 -3.88 -14.54 -2.72
C THR A 431 -3.69 -15.69 -3.70
N VAL A 432 -4.45 -16.77 -3.53
CA VAL A 432 -4.36 -17.98 -4.34
C VAL A 432 -5.72 -18.29 -4.96
N LYS A 433 -5.72 -18.57 -6.27
CA LYS A 433 -6.87 -19.15 -6.95
C LYS A 433 -6.77 -20.67 -6.88
N LEU A 434 -7.76 -21.30 -6.28
CA LEU A 434 -7.83 -22.76 -6.18
C LEU A 434 -8.09 -23.38 -7.57
N THR A 435 -7.66 -24.63 -7.73
CA THR A 435 -7.85 -25.44 -8.95
C THR A 435 -8.66 -26.69 -8.64
N ASP A 436 -9.01 -27.49 -9.65
CA ASP A 436 -9.64 -28.80 -9.46
C ASP A 436 -8.70 -29.87 -8.89
N GLU A 437 -7.42 -29.53 -8.67
CA GLU A 437 -6.43 -30.34 -7.98
C GLU A 437 -6.00 -29.66 -6.65
N ALA A 438 -5.55 -30.49 -5.70
CA ALA A 438 -5.00 -29.98 -4.45
C ALA A 438 -3.63 -29.33 -4.71
N GLN A 439 -3.35 -28.23 -4.02
CA GLN A 439 -2.14 -27.43 -4.20
C GLN A 439 -1.36 -27.34 -2.89
N THR A 440 -0.05 -27.13 -2.98
CA THR A 440 0.84 -27.01 -1.83
C THR A 440 1.38 -25.59 -1.71
N LEU A 441 0.96 -24.88 -0.66
CA LEU A 441 1.46 -23.56 -0.32
C LEU A 441 2.53 -23.70 0.77
N THR A 442 3.74 -23.20 0.50
CA THR A 442 4.88 -23.25 1.42
C THR A 442 5.32 -21.85 1.79
N PHE A 443 5.58 -21.62 3.08
CA PHE A 443 6.21 -20.40 3.59
C PHE A 443 7.55 -20.73 4.26
N ARG A 444 8.57 -19.91 3.96
CA ARG A 444 9.93 -20.05 4.51
C ARG A 444 10.49 -18.72 4.98
N GLU A 445 11.27 -18.75 6.05
CA GLU A 445 12.10 -17.63 6.50
C GLU A 445 13.57 -17.98 6.24
N VAL A 446 14.21 -17.23 5.34
CA VAL A 446 15.57 -17.51 4.85
C VAL A 446 16.45 -16.25 4.94
N GLU A 447 17.77 -16.41 4.80
CA GLU A 447 18.66 -15.27 4.60
C GLU A 447 18.27 -14.53 3.31
N GLY A 448 18.40 -13.19 3.32
CA GLY A 448 17.99 -12.39 2.17
C GLY A 448 17.56 -10.98 2.55
N ILE A 449 16.64 -10.43 1.78
CA ILE A 449 16.09 -9.08 1.91
C ILE A 449 14.56 -9.10 1.81
N GLN A 450 13.89 -8.17 2.48
CA GLN A 450 12.44 -8.01 2.49
C GLN A 450 12.02 -6.55 2.54
N LEU A 451 10.87 -6.25 1.94
CA LEU A 451 10.18 -4.97 1.97
C LEU A 451 8.86 -5.16 2.74
N VAL A 452 8.70 -4.41 3.84
CA VAL A 452 7.65 -4.66 4.84
C VAL A 452 6.83 -3.40 5.11
N TYR A 453 5.52 -3.47 4.94
CA TYR A 453 4.61 -2.38 5.32
C TYR A 453 4.50 -2.24 6.84
N GLN A 454 4.67 -1.03 7.35
CA GLN A 454 4.61 -0.71 8.78
C GLN A 454 3.19 -0.24 9.15
N THR A 455 2.42 -1.14 9.76
CA THR A 455 0.98 -0.94 10.05
C THR A 455 0.76 0.24 11.00
N ARG A 456 -0.16 1.16 10.64
CA ARG A 456 -0.53 2.39 11.39
C ARG A 456 0.57 3.46 11.46
N ASP A 457 1.58 3.37 10.62
CA ASP A 457 2.49 4.50 10.43
C ASP A 457 1.75 5.63 9.71
N ASP A 458 1.77 6.85 10.28
CA ASP A 458 1.16 8.03 9.66
C ASP A 458 1.83 8.39 8.32
N TRP A 459 3.10 7.99 8.14
CA TRP A 459 3.85 8.13 6.89
C TRP A 459 3.62 6.97 5.91
N ARG A 460 2.85 5.95 6.31
CA ARG A 460 2.52 4.78 5.49
C ARG A 460 3.79 4.13 4.92
N ASN A 461 4.78 3.91 5.78
CA ASN A 461 6.10 3.48 5.34
C ASN A 461 6.13 1.99 4.97
N PHE A 462 6.83 1.70 3.87
CA PHE A 462 7.52 0.42 3.71
C PHE A 462 8.93 0.54 4.27
N ALA A 463 9.46 -0.54 4.84
CA ALA A 463 10.81 -0.60 5.36
C ALA A 463 11.56 -1.80 4.79
N ILE A 464 12.83 -1.58 4.42
CA ILE A 464 13.70 -2.63 3.92
C ILE A 464 14.49 -3.24 5.08
N TYR A 465 14.39 -4.56 5.22
CA TYR A 465 15.21 -5.35 6.15
C TYR A 465 16.02 -6.38 5.38
N SER A 466 17.20 -6.67 5.87
CA SER A 466 18.08 -7.72 5.35
C SER A 466 18.67 -8.52 6.50
N SER A 467 19.11 -9.74 6.22
CA SER A 467 19.99 -10.49 7.12
C SER A 467 21.23 -9.69 7.55
N LYS A 468 21.66 -8.69 6.77
CA LYS A 468 22.77 -7.76 7.08
C LYS A 468 22.39 -6.54 7.91
N THR A 469 21.13 -6.09 7.91
CA THR A 469 20.69 -4.94 8.74
C THR A 469 20.35 -5.36 10.18
N GLY A 470 20.06 -6.64 10.38
CA GLY A 470 19.55 -7.16 11.65
C GLY A 470 18.08 -6.80 11.89
N PRO A 471 17.51 -7.24 13.03
CA PRO A 471 16.08 -7.15 13.30
C PRO A 471 15.62 -5.81 13.89
N ARG A 472 16.54 -4.95 14.32
CA ARG A 472 16.19 -3.76 15.12
C ARG A 472 15.94 -2.51 14.29
N TRP A 473 16.66 -2.36 13.20
CA TRP A 473 16.65 -1.14 12.39
C TRP A 473 16.53 -1.52 10.92
N SER A 474 15.64 -0.82 10.22
CA SER A 474 15.54 -0.94 8.77
C SER A 474 16.77 -0.33 8.09
N GLY A 475 17.18 -0.90 6.97
CA GLY A 475 18.21 -0.31 6.12
C GLY A 475 17.75 1.00 5.47
N LEU A 476 16.45 1.10 5.18
CA LEU A 476 15.79 2.26 4.57
C LEU A 476 14.28 2.22 4.84
N ARG A 477 13.65 3.39 4.96
CA ARG A 477 12.19 3.55 4.98
C ARG A 477 11.74 4.28 3.72
N PHE A 478 10.65 3.85 3.11
CA PHE A 478 10.03 4.48 1.96
C PHE A 478 8.61 4.93 2.32
N SER A 479 8.36 6.22 2.21
CA SER A 479 7.08 6.83 2.57
C SER A 479 6.16 6.93 1.36
N MET A 480 4.96 6.38 1.50
CA MET A 480 3.92 6.46 0.49
C MET A 480 3.20 7.82 0.45
N VAL A 481 3.42 8.67 1.47
CA VAL A 481 2.75 9.98 1.57
C VAL A 481 3.38 11.01 0.63
N ASP A 482 4.70 10.98 0.49
CA ASP A 482 5.49 11.98 -0.25
C ASP A 482 6.53 11.35 -1.20
N GLY A 483 6.67 10.03 -1.19
CA GLY A 483 7.62 9.33 -2.04
C GLY A 483 9.08 9.56 -1.62
N HIS A 484 9.38 9.75 -0.34
CA HIS A 484 10.78 9.90 0.10
C HIS A 484 11.32 8.56 0.63
N ALA A 485 12.54 8.25 0.24
CA ALA A 485 13.41 7.31 0.92
C ALA A 485 14.05 8.02 2.12
N ARG A 486 13.97 7.44 3.32
CA ARG A 486 14.38 8.04 4.58
C ARG A 486 15.27 7.13 5.41
N ASN A 487 16.10 7.77 6.22
CA ASN A 487 16.91 7.14 7.25
C ASN A 487 17.73 5.96 6.70
N MET A 488 18.40 6.15 5.57
CA MET A 488 19.21 5.09 4.98
C MET A 488 20.45 4.84 5.85
N ARG A 489 20.70 3.58 6.21
CA ARG A 489 21.77 3.15 7.13
C ARG A 489 22.79 2.29 6.41
N ALA A 490 24.06 2.41 6.79
CA ALA A 490 25.02 1.35 6.54
C ALA A 490 24.59 0.07 7.26
N TYR A 491 24.96 -1.09 6.73
CA TYR A 491 24.75 -2.35 7.45
C TYR A 491 25.40 -2.29 8.84
N GLU A 492 24.73 -2.89 9.83
CA GLU A 492 25.15 -2.92 11.24
C GLU A 492 25.24 -1.55 11.95
N ASN A 493 24.98 -0.42 11.27
CA ASN A 493 25.01 0.90 11.86
C ASN A 493 23.61 1.33 12.35
N PRO A 494 23.41 1.65 13.65
CA PRO A 494 22.12 2.11 14.14
C PRO A 494 21.78 3.54 13.70
N GLU A 495 22.78 4.35 13.40
CA GLU A 495 22.63 5.74 12.95
C GLU A 495 22.43 5.76 11.43
N TRP A 496 21.44 6.52 10.95
CA TRP A 496 21.27 6.73 9.50
C TRP A 496 22.37 7.66 8.97
N ALA A 497 22.86 7.36 7.78
CA ALA A 497 23.83 8.17 7.04
C ALA A 497 23.13 9.19 6.12
N LEU A 498 21.91 8.89 5.68
CA LEU A 498 21.11 9.79 4.84
C LEU A 498 19.75 10.03 5.47
N SER A 499 19.39 11.30 5.65
CA SER A 499 18.08 11.66 6.20
C SER A 499 16.98 11.38 5.17
N GLU A 500 17.11 11.97 3.98
CA GLU A 500 16.09 11.88 2.92
C GLU A 500 16.70 11.82 1.52
N ASN A 501 16.04 11.08 0.63
CA ASN A 501 16.22 11.07 -0.82
C ASN A 501 14.83 11.09 -1.48
N LEU A 502 14.56 12.06 -2.33
CA LEU A 502 13.27 12.22 -2.98
C LEU A 502 13.15 11.25 -4.16
N LEU A 503 12.12 10.38 -4.16
CA LEU A 503 11.80 9.44 -5.24
C LEU A 503 10.64 9.94 -6.09
N HIS A 504 10.71 11.21 -6.49
CA HIS A 504 9.82 11.81 -7.46
C HIS A 504 10.51 12.94 -8.24
N TRP A 505 9.94 13.31 -9.38
CA TRP A 505 10.41 14.45 -10.15
C TRP A 505 9.79 15.77 -9.65
N PHE A 506 10.52 16.88 -9.76
CA PHE A 506 10.00 18.18 -9.37
C PHE A 506 10.72 19.34 -10.07
N SER A 507 10.18 20.55 -9.99
CA SER A 507 10.84 21.77 -10.47
C SER A 507 11.95 22.19 -9.51
N PHE A 508 12.99 22.86 -10.01
CA PHE A 508 14.03 23.47 -9.16
C PHE A 508 13.42 24.34 -8.04
N CYS A 509 13.74 24.04 -6.78
CA CYS A 509 13.12 24.64 -5.59
C CYS A 509 11.59 24.58 -5.58
N GLY A 510 11.01 23.48 -6.05
CA GLY A 510 9.57 23.24 -6.06
C GLY A 510 8.99 23.25 -4.65
N TYR A 511 7.81 23.87 -4.50
CA TYR A 511 7.08 23.86 -3.23
C TYR A 511 5.56 23.90 -3.41
N THR A 512 5.07 24.08 -4.65
CA THR A 512 3.64 24.07 -4.96
C THR A 512 3.19 22.70 -5.48
N PRO A 513 1.91 22.34 -5.37
CA PRO A 513 1.39 21.08 -5.91
C PRO A 513 1.55 20.90 -7.42
N GLU A 514 1.77 21.98 -8.19
CA GLU A 514 2.06 21.90 -9.63
C GLU A 514 3.55 21.64 -9.93
N GLN A 515 4.43 22.02 -8.99
CA GLN A 515 5.89 21.87 -9.10
C GLN A 515 6.41 20.54 -8.59
N MET A 516 5.67 19.87 -7.70
CA MET A 516 6.03 18.61 -7.06
C MET A 516 5.25 17.47 -7.71
N LEU A 517 5.91 16.43 -8.21
CA LEU A 517 5.21 15.21 -8.67
C LEU A 517 5.17 14.17 -7.55
N ASP A 518 4.74 14.56 -6.36
CA ASP A 518 4.73 13.75 -5.15
C ASP A 518 3.35 13.16 -4.81
N GLN A 519 2.31 13.45 -5.62
CA GLN A 519 0.98 12.90 -5.39
C GLN A 519 0.91 11.43 -5.83
N LEU A 520 0.90 10.52 -4.86
CA LEU A 520 0.77 9.08 -5.10
C LEU A 520 -0.38 8.74 -6.06
N ARG A 521 -0.12 7.85 -7.01
CA ARG A 521 -1.10 7.29 -7.96
C ARG A 521 -1.13 5.77 -7.97
N ASP A 522 0.01 5.13 -7.81
CA ASP A 522 0.12 3.67 -7.80
C ASP A 522 1.37 3.23 -7.04
N PHE A 523 1.31 2.04 -6.46
CA PHE A 523 2.45 1.38 -5.85
C PHE A 523 2.31 -0.14 -5.98
N VAL A 524 3.38 -0.76 -6.48
CA VAL A 524 3.41 -2.21 -6.75
C VAL A 524 4.68 -2.80 -6.18
N VAL A 525 4.56 -3.91 -5.45
CA VAL A 525 5.71 -4.74 -5.09
C VAL A 525 5.93 -5.75 -6.22
N ILE A 526 7.03 -5.66 -6.95
CA ILE A 526 7.34 -6.53 -8.09
C ILE A 526 8.09 -7.79 -7.64
N LYS A 527 8.99 -7.66 -6.66
CA LYS A 527 9.69 -8.77 -6.00
C LYS A 527 9.85 -8.48 -4.51
N ASN A 528 9.84 -9.53 -3.69
CA ASN A 528 10.01 -9.40 -2.24
C ASN A 528 10.84 -10.55 -1.66
N GLY A 529 12.15 -10.53 -1.94
CA GLY A 529 13.11 -11.54 -1.50
C GLY A 529 13.08 -12.84 -2.32
N PRO A 530 14.00 -13.79 -2.05
CA PRO A 530 15.11 -13.65 -1.11
C PRO A 530 16.28 -12.83 -1.64
N ASP A 531 16.50 -12.84 -2.95
CA ASP A 531 17.69 -12.24 -3.57
C ASP A 531 17.56 -10.72 -3.74
N GLU A 532 16.33 -10.23 -3.93
CA GLU A 532 16.07 -8.84 -4.32
C GLU A 532 14.66 -8.41 -3.89
N VAL A 533 14.53 -7.16 -3.46
CA VAL A 533 13.25 -6.45 -3.40
C VAL A 533 13.16 -5.51 -4.59
N VAL A 534 12.01 -5.46 -5.25
CA VAL A 534 11.73 -4.51 -6.33
C VAL A 534 10.35 -3.94 -6.12
N PHE A 535 10.20 -2.62 -6.17
CA PHE A 535 8.91 -1.97 -6.16
C PHE A 535 8.84 -0.84 -7.18
N LYS A 536 7.63 -0.50 -7.60
CA LYS A 536 7.34 0.64 -8.47
C LYS A 536 6.49 1.64 -7.69
N TYR A 537 6.91 2.90 -7.68
CA TYR A 537 6.14 4.03 -7.18
C TYR A 537 5.77 4.95 -8.34
N THR A 538 4.49 5.28 -8.46
CA THR A 538 3.98 6.21 -9.46
C THR A 538 3.30 7.36 -8.79
N SER A 539 3.63 8.57 -9.21
CA SER A 539 3.08 9.81 -8.69
C SER A 539 2.87 10.84 -9.80
N SER A 540 2.11 11.89 -9.50
CA SER A 540 1.88 13.02 -10.40
C SER A 540 1.96 14.32 -9.63
N ASN A 541 1.96 15.44 -10.34
CA ASN A 541 1.59 16.70 -9.73
C ASN A 541 0.06 16.84 -9.64
N GLU A 542 -0.39 17.93 -9.03
CA GLU A 542 -1.80 18.31 -9.02
C GLU A 542 -2.35 18.39 -10.45
N ASN A 543 -3.62 18.04 -10.63
CA ASN A 543 -4.31 18.01 -11.93
C ASN A 543 -3.70 17.06 -12.98
N ASP A 544 -2.79 16.16 -12.61
CA ASP A 544 -2.19 15.20 -13.54
C ASP A 544 -1.47 15.87 -14.73
N GLY A 545 -0.83 17.03 -14.51
CA GLY A 545 -0.07 17.75 -15.54
C GLY A 545 1.16 16.96 -16.04
N ALA A 546 1.88 16.30 -15.14
CA ALA A 546 3.01 15.44 -15.41
C ALA A 546 3.08 14.25 -14.44
N ARG A 547 3.76 13.18 -14.86
CA ARG A 547 3.90 11.92 -14.13
C ARG A 547 5.35 11.60 -13.82
N SER A 548 5.55 11.07 -12.63
CA SER A 548 6.79 10.54 -12.08
C SER A 548 6.62 9.03 -11.87
N GLU A 549 7.55 8.23 -12.37
CA GLU A 549 7.60 6.79 -12.15
C GLU A 549 9.00 6.40 -11.69
N PHE A 550 9.09 5.69 -10.56
CA PHE A 550 10.34 5.20 -9.98
C PHE A 550 10.22 3.69 -9.79
N VAL A 551 11.09 2.93 -10.45
CA VAL A 551 11.29 1.51 -10.15
C VAL A 551 12.55 1.41 -9.30
N VAL A 552 12.39 0.92 -8.07
CA VAL A 552 13.44 0.84 -7.08
C VAL A 552 13.71 -0.63 -6.79
N SER A 553 14.98 -1.00 -6.75
CA SER A 553 15.43 -2.34 -6.38
C SER A 553 16.51 -2.29 -5.32
N SER A 554 16.61 -3.35 -4.51
CA SER A 554 17.69 -3.54 -3.55
C SER A 554 18.03 -5.02 -3.45
N ARG A 555 19.31 -5.34 -3.52
CA ARG A 555 19.80 -6.72 -3.57
C ARG A 555 20.33 -7.19 -2.22
N ALA A 556 20.04 -8.43 -1.85
CA ALA A 556 20.54 -9.04 -0.62
C ALA A 556 22.07 -9.25 -0.65
N ASP A 557 22.62 -9.53 -1.83
CA ASP A 557 24.05 -9.80 -2.02
C ASP A 557 24.91 -8.52 -2.04
N ALA A 558 24.31 -7.33 -2.14
CA ALA A 558 25.03 -6.07 -2.20
C ALA A 558 26.00 -5.91 -1.00
N PRO A 559 27.25 -5.45 -1.22
CA PRO A 559 28.24 -5.30 -0.15
C PRO A 559 27.89 -4.19 0.85
N ALA A 560 26.97 -3.30 0.48
CA ALA A 560 26.46 -2.20 1.27
C ALA A 560 24.93 -2.09 1.11
N MET A 561 24.26 -1.39 2.03
CA MET A 561 22.87 -1.02 1.82
C MET A 561 22.81 -0.11 0.58
N GLN A 562 22.15 -0.60 -0.47
CA GLN A 562 22.10 0.03 -1.78
C GLN A 562 20.68 -0.03 -2.34
N ILE A 563 20.27 1.04 -3.02
CA ILE A 563 19.10 1.05 -3.89
C ILE A 563 19.52 1.40 -5.31
N ASP A 564 18.95 0.69 -6.28
CA ASP A 564 19.09 0.97 -7.70
C ASP A 564 17.75 1.48 -8.21
N VAL A 565 17.77 2.63 -8.86
CA VAL A 565 16.59 3.41 -9.22
C VAL A 565 16.56 3.67 -10.72
N ALA A 566 15.46 3.30 -11.37
CA ALA A 566 15.12 3.75 -12.70
C ALA A 566 13.98 4.77 -12.60
N ALA A 567 14.27 6.03 -12.95
CA ALA A 567 13.35 7.15 -12.84
C ALA A 567 12.86 7.58 -14.23
N THR A 568 11.56 7.83 -14.35
CA THR A 568 10.90 8.27 -15.59
C THR A 568 9.97 9.47 -15.31
N PHE A 569 10.11 10.50 -16.12
CA PHE A 569 9.27 11.68 -16.18
C PHE A 569 8.46 11.67 -17.47
N THR A 570 7.16 11.96 -17.39
CA THR A 570 6.29 12.07 -18.57
C THR A 570 5.39 13.29 -18.46
N VAL A 571 5.36 14.14 -19.50
CA VAL A 571 4.39 15.25 -19.58
C VAL A 571 3.05 14.71 -20.07
N LEU A 572 2.02 14.77 -19.22
CA LEU A 572 0.68 14.28 -19.54
C LEU A 572 -0.17 15.38 -20.17
N GLU A 573 -0.23 16.55 -19.55
CA GLU A 573 -0.95 17.72 -20.05
C GLU A 573 -0.07 18.96 -20.15
N GLN A 574 0.75 19.24 -19.12
CA GLN A 574 1.64 20.40 -19.11
C GLN A 574 2.80 20.25 -18.13
N TRP A 575 3.95 20.82 -18.51
CA TRP A 575 5.05 21.08 -17.60
C TRP A 575 5.68 22.44 -17.97
N PRO A 576 5.31 23.53 -17.27
CA PRO A 576 5.71 24.88 -17.65
C PRO A 576 7.12 25.25 -17.15
N TYR A 577 7.97 24.26 -16.89
CA TYR A 577 9.34 24.45 -16.42
C TYR A 577 10.36 23.89 -17.41
N LYS A 578 11.52 24.54 -17.49
CA LYS A 578 12.58 24.21 -18.47
C LYS A 578 13.56 23.16 -17.96
N SER A 579 13.34 22.66 -16.76
CA SER A 579 14.10 21.59 -16.14
C SER A 579 13.19 20.78 -15.23
N SER A 580 13.71 19.64 -14.79
CA SER A 580 13.15 18.91 -13.67
C SER A 580 14.26 18.20 -12.91
N GLN A 581 14.21 18.33 -11.58
CA GLN A 581 15.02 17.55 -10.65
C GLN A 581 14.43 16.15 -10.51
N PHE A 582 15.30 15.16 -10.43
CA PHE A 582 14.93 13.75 -10.18
C PHE A 582 15.65 13.16 -8.97
N PHE A 583 16.59 13.92 -8.43
CA PHE A 583 17.40 13.52 -7.29
C PHE A 583 17.70 14.77 -6.46
N ASP A 584 17.45 14.65 -5.17
CA ASP A 584 17.79 15.63 -4.15
C ASP A 584 17.92 14.89 -2.82
N VAL A 585 19.10 14.97 -2.22
CA VAL A 585 19.47 14.22 -1.02
C VAL A 585 19.85 15.15 0.11
N PHE A 586 19.32 14.85 1.29
CA PHE A 586 19.55 15.58 2.53
C PHE A 586 20.35 14.70 3.50
N PRO A 587 21.66 14.95 3.64
CA PRO A 587 22.56 14.08 4.41
C PRO A 587 22.77 14.55 5.86
N PHE A 588 21.94 15.47 6.39
CA PHE A 588 22.10 16.02 7.74
C PHE A 588 20.76 16.44 8.37
N ARG A 589 20.83 17.00 9.58
CA ARG A 589 19.68 17.56 10.33
C ARG A 589 19.77 19.05 10.69
N GLY A 590 20.92 19.70 10.50
CA GLY A 590 21.14 21.11 10.86
C GLY A 590 21.64 21.97 9.71
N VAL A 591 21.29 23.26 9.73
CA VAL A 591 21.68 24.22 8.67
C VAL A 591 23.15 24.65 8.71
N TRP A 592 23.85 24.33 9.80
CA TRP A 592 25.23 24.74 10.00
C TRP A 592 26.20 23.64 9.59
N THR A 593 27.29 24.01 8.91
CA THR A 593 28.28 23.06 8.38
C THR A 593 28.91 22.18 9.45
N GLN A 594 29.07 22.67 10.68
CA GLN A 594 29.58 21.87 11.81
C GLN A 594 28.62 20.76 12.27
N ASP A 595 27.34 20.81 11.89
CA ASP A 595 26.33 19.81 12.25
C ASP A 595 26.19 18.73 11.15
N TRP A 596 26.91 18.88 10.05
CA TRP A 596 26.89 17.95 8.92
C TRP A 596 27.71 16.71 9.23
N TRP A 597 27.27 15.56 8.72
CA TRP A 597 27.89 14.26 9.05
C TRP A 597 29.08 13.93 8.15
N TYR A 598 29.24 14.70 7.07
CA TYR A 598 30.21 14.47 6.02
C TYR A 598 31.17 15.65 5.96
N GLY A 599 32.45 15.37 6.18
CA GLY A 599 33.49 16.40 6.11
C GLY A 599 33.82 16.82 4.69
N ASN A 600 33.52 15.96 3.70
CA ASN A 600 33.93 16.18 2.33
C ASN A 600 32.88 15.72 1.32
N VAL A 601 33.00 16.29 0.12
CA VAL A 601 32.19 15.94 -1.04
C VAL A 601 33.09 15.71 -2.25
N LEU A 602 32.76 14.77 -3.11
CA LEU A 602 33.48 14.43 -4.34
C LEU A 602 32.51 14.32 -5.52
N TRP A 603 32.88 14.91 -6.65
CA TRP A 603 32.28 14.68 -7.97
C TRP A 603 33.33 14.13 -8.91
N LEU A 604 32.93 13.19 -9.74
CA LEU A 604 33.73 12.63 -10.81
C LEU A 604 32.83 12.43 -12.04
N THR A 605 33.26 12.97 -13.17
CA THR A 605 32.54 12.87 -14.45
C THR A 605 33.09 11.73 -15.30
N GLU A 606 32.31 11.31 -16.30
CA GLU A 606 32.71 10.24 -17.23
C GLU A 606 34.02 10.53 -17.98
N ASP A 607 34.34 11.81 -18.23
CA ASP A 607 35.59 12.24 -18.87
C ASP A 607 36.79 12.35 -17.92
N GLY A 608 36.64 11.91 -16.66
CA GLY A 608 37.70 11.84 -15.66
C GLY A 608 37.98 13.16 -14.93
N ARG A 609 37.23 14.23 -15.20
CA ARG A 609 37.32 15.45 -14.41
C ARG A 609 36.68 15.22 -13.05
N TRP A 610 37.30 15.79 -12.02
CA TRP A 610 36.81 15.66 -10.66
C TRP A 610 36.89 16.99 -9.93
N LYS A 611 36.06 17.12 -8.90
CA LYS A 611 36.03 18.25 -7.98
C LYS A 611 35.79 17.72 -6.58
N THR A 612 36.37 18.36 -5.57
CA THR A 612 36.07 18.04 -4.17
C THR A 612 35.86 19.32 -3.37
N MET A 613 35.12 19.22 -2.27
CA MET A 613 34.82 20.30 -1.36
C MET A 613 35.01 19.83 0.06
N ASP A 614 35.82 20.56 0.84
CA ASP A 614 35.79 20.47 2.31
C ASP A 614 34.54 21.24 2.78
N THR A 615 33.63 20.55 3.44
CA THR A 615 32.32 21.11 3.79
C THR A 615 32.39 22.18 4.87
N LEU A 616 33.34 22.06 5.80
CA LEU A 616 33.51 22.98 6.92
C LEU A 616 34.29 24.23 6.50
N ALA A 617 35.39 24.05 5.77
CA ALA A 617 36.24 25.12 5.29
C ALA A 617 35.66 25.81 4.03
N ALA A 618 34.72 25.17 3.35
CA ALA A 618 34.15 25.59 2.07
C ALA A 618 35.23 25.85 0.99
N THR A 619 36.27 25.03 0.99
CA THR A 619 37.38 25.09 0.03
C THR A 619 37.23 24.02 -1.05
N PHE A 620 37.62 24.36 -2.28
CA PHE A 620 37.49 23.48 -3.43
C PHE A 620 38.84 23.11 -4.04
N GLU A 621 38.99 21.84 -4.41
CA GLU A 621 40.10 21.33 -5.22
C GLU A 621 39.57 20.62 -6.49
N GLY A 622 40.43 20.49 -7.51
CA GLY A 622 40.06 19.93 -8.81
C GLY A 622 39.49 20.96 -9.79
N ASP A 623 38.62 20.52 -10.69
CA ASP A 623 37.98 21.35 -11.72
C ASP A 623 36.86 22.23 -11.10
N LYS A 624 37.13 23.53 -10.98
CA LYS A 624 36.19 24.48 -10.37
C LYS A 624 34.99 24.81 -11.25
N GLU A 625 35.08 24.57 -12.57
CA GLU A 625 34.04 24.85 -13.56
C GLU A 625 33.07 23.67 -13.77
N LEU A 626 33.23 22.59 -12.98
CA LEU A 626 32.40 21.39 -13.02
C LEU A 626 31.03 21.65 -12.36
N ALA A 627 30.11 22.25 -13.11
CA ALA A 627 28.73 22.54 -12.69
C ALA A 627 27.67 22.06 -13.71
N ASP A 628 27.95 22.25 -15.00
CA ASP A 628 27.10 21.79 -16.10
C ASP A 628 27.85 20.72 -16.91
N ILE A 629 27.27 19.52 -16.98
CA ILE A 629 27.81 18.44 -17.80
C ILE A 629 26.70 17.82 -18.65
N ARG A 630 27.09 16.86 -19.48
CA ARG A 630 26.17 16.04 -20.24
C ARG A 630 26.45 14.59 -19.90
N GLY A 631 25.42 13.85 -19.47
CA GLY A 631 25.55 12.46 -19.06
C GLY A 631 25.66 12.28 -17.54
N GLY A 632 26.12 11.09 -17.17
CA GLY A 632 26.22 10.66 -15.79
C GLY A 632 27.50 11.06 -15.10
N GLY A 633 27.66 10.52 -13.90
CA GLY A 633 28.83 10.74 -13.08
C GLY A 633 28.72 10.01 -11.74
N PHE A 634 29.84 10.00 -11.04
CA PHE A 634 29.95 9.49 -9.69
C PHE A 634 29.99 10.66 -8.70
N PHE A 635 29.27 10.48 -7.60
CA PHE A 635 29.18 11.45 -6.52
C PHE A 635 29.34 10.77 -5.17
N SER A 636 30.03 11.44 -4.24
CA SER A 636 30.15 10.95 -2.88
C SER A 636 30.11 12.06 -1.85
N LEU A 637 29.40 11.80 -0.75
CA LEU A 637 29.56 12.49 0.52
C LEU A 637 30.33 11.55 1.45
N TYR A 638 31.47 12.00 1.98
CA TYR A 638 32.37 11.10 2.71
C TYR A 638 33.04 11.72 3.93
N SER A 639 33.91 10.90 4.55
CA SER A 639 34.50 11.13 5.86
C SER A 639 33.45 11.09 6.98
N SER A 640 32.58 10.08 6.97
CA SER A 640 31.56 9.87 8.01
C SER A 640 31.60 8.47 8.62
N ASP A 641 31.61 8.39 9.96
CA ASP A 641 31.47 7.13 10.71
C ASP A 641 30.03 6.57 10.68
N ARG A 642 29.08 7.33 10.12
CA ARG A 642 27.72 6.83 9.84
C ARG A 642 27.65 5.98 8.56
N GLY A 643 28.70 6.03 7.74
CA GLY A 643 28.74 5.50 6.39
C GLY A 643 28.85 6.62 5.36
N ASN A 644 29.59 6.38 4.28
CA ASN A 644 29.77 7.33 3.18
C ASN A 644 28.70 7.11 2.12
N MET A 645 28.14 8.18 1.59
CA MET A 645 27.20 8.11 0.47
C MET A 645 27.98 7.92 -0.83
N MET A 646 27.61 6.93 -1.63
CA MET A 646 28.10 6.74 -2.99
C MET A 646 26.93 6.76 -3.95
N MET A 647 27.08 7.47 -5.06
CA MET A 647 26.06 7.53 -6.08
C MET A 647 26.66 7.49 -7.47
N LEU A 648 26.06 6.68 -8.35
CA LEU A 648 26.37 6.67 -9.78
C LEU A 648 25.10 7.00 -10.55
N THR A 649 25.12 8.05 -11.37
CA THR A 649 24.04 8.36 -12.32
C THR A 649 24.42 7.93 -13.73
N LYS A 650 23.44 7.44 -14.50
CA LYS A 650 23.68 6.87 -15.84
C LYS A 650 22.41 6.83 -16.69
N ASN A 651 22.59 6.41 -17.95
CA ASN A 651 21.49 6.02 -18.87
C ASN A 651 20.42 7.09 -19.14
N PHE A 652 20.83 8.35 -19.24
CA PHE A 652 19.95 9.49 -19.57
C PHE A 652 19.32 9.34 -20.96
N LYS A 653 17.99 9.46 -21.03
CA LYS A 653 17.22 9.46 -22.28
C LYS A 653 16.10 10.50 -22.21
N PRO A 654 15.95 11.40 -23.19
CA PRO A 654 16.94 11.70 -24.22
C PRO A 654 18.25 12.21 -23.59
N ASP A 655 19.34 12.15 -24.35
CA ASP A 655 20.61 12.75 -23.94
C ASP A 655 20.45 14.29 -23.92
N VAL A 656 20.22 14.83 -22.73
CA VAL A 656 20.01 16.25 -22.43
C VAL A 656 21.08 16.75 -21.46
N PRO A 657 21.41 18.05 -21.46
CA PRO A 657 22.30 18.60 -20.44
C PRO A 657 21.74 18.35 -19.04
N THR A 658 22.65 18.09 -18.10
CA THR A 658 22.34 17.80 -16.71
C THR A 658 23.15 18.74 -15.84
N LYS A 659 22.49 19.34 -14.87
CA LYS A 659 23.13 20.27 -13.94
C LYS A 659 23.23 19.64 -12.56
N TYR A 660 24.39 19.83 -11.96
CA TYR A 660 24.79 19.28 -10.68
C TYR A 660 24.97 20.44 -9.71
N VAL A 661 24.28 20.41 -8.58
CA VAL A 661 24.30 21.52 -7.63
C VAL A 661 24.48 20.99 -6.22
N ILE A 662 25.43 21.59 -5.51
CA ILE A 662 25.37 21.64 -4.05
C ILE A 662 24.79 23.00 -3.71
N CYS A 663 23.78 23.04 -2.85
CA CYS A 663 23.34 24.31 -2.34
C CYS A 663 24.42 24.93 -1.43
N GLY A 664 24.57 26.25 -1.48
CA GLY A 664 25.45 26.95 -0.54
C GLY A 664 24.83 27.11 0.85
N ASN A 665 23.51 26.92 0.96
CA ASN A 665 22.76 27.12 2.20
C ASN A 665 22.61 25.83 3.04
N TYR A 666 22.75 24.69 2.39
CA TYR A 666 22.50 23.33 2.87
C TYR A 666 23.47 22.44 2.04
N VAL A 667 24.22 21.45 2.56
CA VAL A 667 24.79 20.39 1.67
C VAL A 667 23.68 19.41 1.29
N ASP A 668 22.66 19.90 0.62
CA ASP A 668 21.89 19.05 -0.26
C ASP A 668 22.60 18.97 -1.60
N TYR A 669 22.58 17.79 -2.18
CA TYR A 669 23.07 17.56 -3.52
C TYR A 669 21.89 17.19 -4.39
N HIS A 670 21.68 17.99 -5.42
CA HIS A 670 20.54 17.84 -6.30
C HIS A 670 20.97 17.90 -7.76
N MET A 671 20.25 17.13 -8.57
CA MET A 671 20.51 16.97 -10.00
C MET A 671 19.25 17.26 -10.81
N GLU A 672 19.41 18.05 -11.87
CA GLU A 672 18.32 18.37 -12.79
C GLU A 672 18.65 18.07 -14.24
N MET A 673 17.66 17.56 -14.98
CA MET A 673 17.69 17.51 -16.43
C MET A 673 17.24 18.85 -17.00
N LEU A 674 18.01 19.41 -17.94
CA LEU A 674 17.70 20.65 -18.62
C LEU A 674 17.02 20.37 -19.95
N PHE A 675 15.76 20.77 -20.09
CA PHE A 675 14.99 20.55 -21.30
C PHE A 675 15.37 21.55 -22.39
N VAL A 676 15.61 21.03 -23.59
CA VAL A 676 16.07 21.81 -24.74
C VAL A 676 15.26 21.48 -26.00
N ASP A 677 15.14 22.47 -26.90
CA ASP A 677 14.56 22.28 -28.21
C ASP A 677 15.51 21.53 -29.17
N ARG A 678 15.06 21.29 -30.40
CA ARG A 678 15.87 20.63 -31.45
C ARG A 678 17.16 21.39 -31.81
N LYS A 679 17.31 22.65 -31.40
CA LYS A 679 18.49 23.48 -31.61
C LYS A 679 19.39 23.55 -30.36
N GLY A 680 19.07 22.79 -29.30
CA GLY A 680 19.81 22.79 -28.04
C GLY A 680 19.53 24.01 -27.17
N LYS A 681 18.49 24.80 -27.46
CA LYS A 681 18.11 25.97 -26.64
C LYS A 681 17.12 25.56 -25.56
N SER A 682 17.30 26.05 -24.34
CA SER A 682 16.39 25.82 -23.21
C SER A 682 14.92 26.10 -23.59
N ALA A 683 14.05 25.11 -23.38
CA ALA A 683 12.65 25.12 -23.79
C ALA A 683 11.78 24.30 -22.82
N MET A 684 10.46 24.56 -22.82
CA MET A 684 9.51 23.72 -22.10
C MET A 684 9.27 22.42 -22.87
N PRO A 685 9.17 21.26 -22.20
CA PRO A 685 8.82 20.01 -22.87
C PRO A 685 7.36 20.04 -23.34
N VAL A 686 7.07 19.30 -24.41
CA VAL A 686 5.72 19.19 -24.99
C VAL A 686 4.96 18.01 -24.38
N VAL A 687 3.63 17.98 -24.52
CA VAL A 687 2.81 16.81 -24.16
C VAL A 687 3.35 15.54 -24.80
N GLY A 688 3.42 14.46 -24.02
CA GLY A 688 3.98 13.18 -24.42
C GLY A 688 5.51 13.13 -24.43
N PHE A 689 6.20 14.23 -24.08
CA PHE A 689 7.64 14.18 -23.84
C PHE A 689 7.92 13.28 -22.63
N GLN A 690 8.93 12.43 -22.80
CA GLN A 690 9.40 11.51 -21.77
C GLN A 690 10.90 11.72 -21.57
N ALA A 691 11.32 11.75 -20.31
CA ALA A 691 12.72 11.68 -19.92
C ALA A 691 12.92 10.57 -18.89
N SER A 692 14.09 9.95 -18.88
CA SER A 692 14.45 8.90 -17.93
C SER A 692 15.93 8.91 -17.63
N CYS A 693 16.28 8.46 -16.43
CA CYS A 693 17.66 8.20 -16.01
C CYS A 693 17.66 7.05 -15.01
N GLU A 694 18.86 6.51 -14.77
CA GLU A 694 19.09 5.53 -13.72
C GLU A 694 20.11 6.08 -12.74
N TYR A 695 19.97 5.70 -11.47
CA TYR A 695 21.02 5.90 -10.50
C TYR A 695 21.10 4.76 -9.50
N GLU A 696 22.30 4.52 -9.00
CA GLU A 696 22.56 3.64 -7.87
C GLU A 696 22.99 4.51 -6.69
N LEU A 697 22.43 4.26 -5.51
CA LEU A 697 22.73 4.98 -4.27
C LEU A 697 23.07 3.96 -3.18
N ALA A 698 24.24 4.07 -2.58
CA ALA A 698 24.72 3.18 -1.54
C ALA A 698 25.27 3.95 -0.33
N VAL A 699 25.20 3.31 0.85
CA VAL A 699 25.88 3.78 2.07
C VAL A 699 26.97 2.77 2.45
N TRP A 700 28.23 3.16 2.29
CA TRP A 700 29.40 2.27 2.35
C TRP A 700 30.56 2.86 3.18
N GLY A 701 31.35 1.98 3.81
CA GLY A 701 32.58 2.35 4.51
C GLY A 701 32.35 3.16 5.80
N ASP A 702 33.40 3.84 6.25
CA ASP A 702 33.41 4.67 7.47
C ASP A 702 34.23 5.96 7.28
N GLY A 703 34.50 6.70 8.36
CA GLY A 703 35.24 7.97 8.31
C GLY A 703 36.69 7.88 7.82
N ARG A 704 37.23 6.68 7.58
CA ARG A 704 38.60 6.46 7.11
C ARG A 704 38.73 6.48 5.59
N ALA A 705 37.61 6.45 4.87
CA ALA A 705 37.62 6.51 3.40
C ALA A 705 38.33 7.76 2.92
N THR A 706 39.29 7.58 2.01
CA THR A 706 40.12 8.68 1.50
C THR A 706 39.58 9.19 0.16
N ARG A 707 39.86 10.46 -0.17
CA ARG A 707 39.49 11.02 -1.48
C ARG A 707 40.00 10.15 -2.64
N ASP A 708 41.26 9.72 -2.58
CA ASP A 708 41.91 9.03 -3.69
C ASP A 708 41.30 7.62 -3.88
N GLU A 709 40.94 6.95 -2.78
CA GLU A 709 40.16 5.69 -2.81
C GLU A 709 38.77 5.89 -3.45
N LEU A 710 38.08 6.99 -3.12
CA LEU A 710 36.78 7.29 -3.71
C LEU A 710 36.85 7.69 -5.19
N ILE A 711 37.94 8.35 -5.61
CA ILE A 711 38.22 8.59 -7.03
C ILE A 711 38.42 7.26 -7.75
N GLU A 712 39.17 6.32 -7.18
CA GLU A 712 39.36 4.98 -7.76
C GLU A 712 38.04 4.21 -7.86
N ILE A 713 37.25 4.18 -6.79
CA ILE A 713 35.90 3.57 -6.78
C ILE A 713 35.02 4.21 -7.86
N GLY A 714 35.01 5.55 -7.94
CA GLY A 714 34.22 6.27 -8.92
C GLY A 714 34.63 5.96 -10.37
N GLN A 715 35.94 5.90 -10.65
CA GLN A 715 36.46 5.55 -11.97
C GLN A 715 36.07 4.14 -12.38
N LYS A 716 36.25 3.16 -11.49
CA LYS A 716 35.82 1.77 -11.71
C LYS A 716 34.32 1.67 -11.92
N SER A 717 33.54 2.42 -11.14
CA SER A 717 32.07 2.40 -11.22
C SER A 717 31.56 2.98 -12.55
N ILE A 718 32.16 4.08 -13.01
CA ILE A 718 31.86 4.69 -14.32
C ILE A 718 32.23 3.72 -15.45
N GLU A 719 33.41 3.10 -15.39
CA GLU A 719 33.87 2.15 -16.41
C GLU A 719 32.96 0.90 -16.46
N ALA A 720 32.57 0.38 -15.30
CA ALA A 720 31.67 -0.77 -15.20
C ALA A 720 30.21 -0.44 -15.56
N GLY A 721 29.83 0.83 -15.47
CA GLY A 721 28.44 1.27 -15.57
C GLY A 721 27.57 0.80 -14.39
N ALA A 722 28.16 0.51 -13.23
CA ALA A 722 27.51 0.09 -11.99
C ALA A 722 28.40 0.45 -10.78
N LEU A 723 27.84 0.67 -9.58
CA LEU A 723 28.65 0.95 -8.39
C LEU A 723 29.50 -0.28 -8.02
N THR A 724 30.81 -0.08 -7.96
CA THR A 724 31.80 -1.10 -7.57
C THR A 724 32.40 -0.74 -6.21
N LEU A 725 31.88 -1.34 -5.15
CA LEU A 725 32.21 -0.98 -3.76
C LEU A 725 33.20 -1.92 -3.07
N ASP A 726 33.67 -2.96 -3.77
CA ASP A 726 34.64 -3.89 -3.24
C ASP A 726 36.06 -3.32 -3.39
N GLY A 727 36.75 -3.18 -2.26
CA GLY A 727 38.19 -2.96 -2.19
C GLY A 727 38.96 -4.27 -2.28
N GLU A 728 38.66 -5.12 -3.26
CA GLU A 728 39.53 -6.17 -3.85
C GLU A 728 38.81 -6.94 -4.96
#